data_AF-A0A9C8WT79-F1
#
_entry.id   AF-A0A9C8WT79-F1
#
_cell.length_a   1.000
_cell.length_b   1.000
_cell.length_c   1.000
_cell.angle_alpha   90.00
_cell.angle_beta   90.00
_cell.angle_gamma   90.00
#
_symmetry.space_group_name_H-M   'P 1'
#
loop_
_entity.id
_entity.type
_entity.pdbx_description
1 polymer ?
#
loop_
_entity_poly.entity_id
_entity_poly.type
_entity_poly.pdbx_seq_one_letter_code
_entity_poly.pdbx_strand_id
1 'polypeptide(L)'
;MTRMQKILWILILFCFFSPYLTPVESSAQELPLSAVYSLLLSGETSGTSGSYSLGGIVSGLTGTLEINENGANNLIIPTDGSFTFPSPVEENTSYTVSVVSAPAGYGCTITNGTGIMPGNDVNNISIVCAPAPMYTLGGTVSGLTGSLEITQNGADNLTITTDGPFTFPTSVTYNHPYLVEVVSTPAGYDCAISNAGGVMPNHDVSDVLITCAVDTTPPNKPLLIGGGQTNDPLYTWTWTSGGGGNGTYRYSLPCVWPYQLDDTNSITTTDTQAAPASPLPDGGYFMCVQERDDVGNWSANASKALYLDTVSPTVTVTIPEDTAVQQSVKKSLIITFSKNMAYIPLNDGVEYITLVSSNGVQIPLQIYYPSSGGSPPDAYEFHHTTPLQENETYTVTVTQNVKDSYGNTLEQPYVFHFTTRDSTAYYPAAPNWNDYVKNDGQDIFNATGTPCDGTETGGYGACIHSGELRAFTIPGQNSCVGLTAEDNNGFLTWTCLDNTGEVRFVSTGLKKDVRLVDLVGPQKWPESSLIVSDGSGVVYTTDPEQWWNNPIRNFVGVQNDFNLNEEGTIYVHTGGTTYQRDIFIMANKIALVGFPGFPIYSRDNNGPFMSGGGNFLWIEGEFNGIGDTEVMSFEQLKFSVLRYISVMGAGTQTNGWGLRLATGSNNNKIEHVISKLNTYGIRIENSRDNSLEDCFLTMNGNAGLWVYSSRGNHLNNIISTNNWIGLRLQASDGNVVTGFTAAHNSSFGLSLTDGSDDNVISNSTSARNQRFGLNVEGSSNNNIFNNLALVGNAVHGASIAASTSNTFQNMAMTNSGPVSNLFASSPDTVTYGLLMDSSGGYFTGRLIFGTNGGGSGNDCVVSGSTGITDTCGVADGSDFTVTTSSPALESFVGKAASDSANDEDSNGDASFPSTVTAANAFDWTSFERPLRTWGAEVYATDQYNNTGLIDVGKMGCSSNNFVLTNAYCAYWHEYWHDNGHIWDWNIKVGDTLLRNSLSIPANGDAANTVTHTWSDNSTATFLRNAVEKKGNGNGLCESGETCLYTPNIGSYQGHGGLQSTGAFADGDTLTGVTLDEYSTNGY
;
A
#
# COMPACT_ATOMS: atom_id res chain seq x y z
N MET A 1 12.75 53.22 -7.88
CA MET A 1 13.87 53.27 -8.85
C MET A 1 14.51 51.88 -8.82
N THR A 2 14.79 51.17 -9.91
CA THR A 2 14.65 51.48 -11.35
C THR A 2 14.37 50.19 -12.13
N ARG A 3 13.92 50.32 -13.39
CA ARG A 3 13.69 49.26 -14.41
C ARG A 3 14.54 47.96 -14.21
N MET A 4 14.02 46.74 -14.31
CA MET A 4 12.78 46.29 -14.98
C MET A 4 11.97 45.24 -14.19
N GLN A 5 10.76 45.59 -13.74
CA GLN A 5 9.65 44.63 -13.79
C GLN A 5 9.07 44.66 -15.20
N LYS A 6 9.43 43.69 -16.07
CA LYS A 6 8.69 43.37 -17.31
C LYS A 6 9.13 42.07 -17.98
N ILE A 7 9.02 40.95 -17.24
CA ILE A 7 8.64 39.59 -17.67
C ILE A 7 8.48 38.82 -16.34
N LEU A 8 7.25 38.82 -15.82
CA LEU A 8 6.83 38.06 -14.63
C LEU A 8 5.33 37.74 -14.76
N TRP A 9 5.02 37.09 -15.88
CA TRP A 9 3.76 36.39 -16.19
C TRP A 9 4.13 35.37 -17.27
N ILE A 10 3.52 34.17 -17.20
CA ILE A 10 3.88 32.94 -17.94
C ILE A 10 5.02 32.14 -17.26
N LEU A 11 4.73 30.85 -17.03
CA LEU A 11 5.60 29.79 -16.49
C LEU A 11 6.12 29.94 -15.04
N ILE A 12 5.19 29.84 -14.09
CA ILE A 12 5.44 29.18 -12.80
C ILE A 12 4.50 27.97 -12.70
N LEU A 13 5.05 26.76 -12.83
CA LEU A 13 4.57 25.53 -12.20
C LEU A 13 5.69 24.48 -12.30
N PHE A 14 5.83 23.62 -11.28
CA PHE A 14 7.00 22.76 -11.00
C PHE A 14 8.28 23.57 -10.67
N CYS A 15 9.02 23.31 -9.58
CA CYS A 15 8.89 22.31 -8.51
C CYS A 15 8.99 22.94 -7.10
N PHE A 16 8.67 22.13 -6.09
CA PHE A 16 8.84 22.45 -4.67
C PHE A 16 10.32 22.36 -4.22
N PHE A 17 10.59 23.04 -3.08
CA PHE A 17 11.77 22.97 -2.20
C PHE A 17 13.16 23.46 -2.68
N SER A 18 13.70 24.32 -1.82
CA SER A 18 15.08 24.83 -1.67
C SER A 18 15.80 24.01 -0.56
N PRO A 19 17.02 24.31 -0.02
CA PRO A 19 17.98 25.39 -0.35
C PRO A 19 19.51 25.00 -0.35
N TYR A 20 20.37 25.93 -0.82
CA TYR A 20 21.73 26.33 -0.35
C TYR A 20 22.77 25.25 0.08
N LEU A 21 23.98 25.17 -0.53
CA LEU A 21 25.20 26.02 -0.35
C LEU A 21 25.74 26.00 1.11
N THR A 22 27.04 25.82 1.45
CA THR A 22 28.37 25.81 0.75
C THR A 22 29.46 25.38 1.78
N PRO A 23 30.78 25.20 1.46
CA PRO A 23 31.52 25.33 0.18
C PRO A 23 32.19 23.95 -0.20
N VAL A 24 33.41 23.74 -0.75
CA VAL A 24 34.60 24.57 -1.08
C VAL A 24 35.52 23.91 -2.15
N GLU A 25 36.64 24.58 -2.45
CA GLU A 25 37.84 24.24 -3.23
C GLU A 25 38.41 22.81 -3.06
N SER A 26 39.15 22.21 -4.02
CA SER A 26 39.54 22.55 -5.41
C SER A 26 40.10 21.25 -6.09
N SER A 27 40.74 21.14 -7.27
CA SER A 27 41.38 22.08 -8.22
C SER A 27 41.56 21.41 -9.62
N ALA A 28 42.25 22.09 -10.55
CA ALA A 28 42.77 21.59 -11.85
C ALA A 28 41.75 21.21 -12.95
N GLN A 29 42.03 21.34 -14.27
CA GLN A 29 42.93 22.23 -15.04
C GLN A 29 42.49 22.11 -16.53
N GLU A 30 42.36 23.21 -17.27
CA GLU A 30 41.84 23.15 -18.66
C GLU A 30 42.93 22.80 -19.70
N LEU A 31 42.53 22.08 -20.75
CA LEU A 31 43.24 21.96 -22.03
C LEU A 31 42.24 22.17 -23.19
N PRO A 32 42.68 22.68 -24.36
CA PRO A 32 41.84 23.58 -25.16
C PRO A 32 40.85 22.92 -26.13
N LEU A 33 39.75 23.63 -26.41
CA LEU A 33 38.84 23.33 -27.51
C LEU A 33 39.48 23.68 -28.86
N SER A 34 39.68 22.69 -29.73
CA SER A 34 39.97 22.93 -31.16
C SER A 34 39.45 21.82 -32.08
N ALA A 35 38.18 21.42 -31.93
CA ALA A 35 37.51 20.51 -32.86
C ALA A 35 36.00 20.79 -32.97
N VAL A 36 35.47 20.69 -34.20
CA VAL A 36 34.04 20.64 -34.58
C VAL A 36 33.17 21.84 -34.14
N TYR A 37 32.90 22.77 -35.07
CA TYR A 37 31.54 22.98 -35.60
C TYR A 37 31.54 23.97 -36.79
N SER A 38 31.22 23.49 -37.99
CA SER A 38 31.02 24.36 -39.16
C SER A 38 30.22 23.66 -40.26
N LEU A 39 28.94 24.02 -40.48
CA LEU A 39 28.19 23.81 -41.74
C LEU A 39 26.79 24.44 -41.68
N LEU A 40 26.37 25.09 -42.80
CA LEU A 40 24.99 25.48 -43.17
C LEU A 40 24.34 26.62 -42.34
N LEU A 41 23.60 27.62 -42.87
CA LEU A 41 23.18 28.14 -44.21
C LEU A 41 22.69 29.61 -43.96
N SER A 42 22.51 30.56 -44.89
CA SER A 42 22.77 30.72 -46.35
C SER A 42 22.68 32.23 -46.72
N GLY A 43 22.99 32.61 -47.97
CA GLY A 43 22.68 33.97 -48.48
C GLY A 43 23.41 34.36 -49.78
N GLU A 44 22.73 34.29 -50.91
CA GLU A 44 23.26 34.47 -52.28
C GLU A 44 23.85 35.87 -52.59
N THR A 45 24.89 35.92 -53.42
CA THR A 45 24.77 36.43 -54.81
C THR A 45 25.99 36.02 -55.65
N SER A 46 25.79 35.80 -56.96
CA SER A 46 26.86 35.41 -57.88
C SER A 46 27.30 36.61 -58.73
N GLY A 47 28.54 37.04 -58.54
CA GLY A 47 29.27 37.92 -59.44
C GLY A 47 30.66 37.33 -59.68
N THR A 48 31.06 37.18 -60.94
CA THR A 48 32.39 36.66 -61.29
C THR A 48 33.45 37.73 -61.04
N SER A 49 34.10 37.69 -59.88
CA SER A 49 35.27 38.54 -59.60
C SER A 49 36.39 38.25 -60.60
N GLY A 50 37.03 39.30 -61.13
CA GLY A 50 38.25 39.16 -61.91
C GLY A 50 39.46 38.96 -61.02
N SER A 51 40.49 38.26 -61.50
CA SER A 51 41.79 38.18 -60.83
C SER A 51 42.89 38.59 -61.80
N TYR A 52 43.75 39.50 -61.37
CA TYR A 52 44.67 40.25 -62.24
C TYR A 52 46.12 40.12 -61.77
N SER A 53 47.09 40.25 -62.68
CA SER A 53 48.50 40.07 -62.33
C SER A 53 49.10 41.26 -61.59
N LEU A 54 50.01 40.99 -60.64
CA LEU A 54 50.72 42.00 -59.86
C LEU A 54 52.22 41.93 -60.14
N GLY A 55 52.84 43.05 -60.49
CA GLY A 55 54.24 43.10 -60.90
C GLY A 55 54.83 44.50 -60.99
N GLY A 56 56.07 44.57 -61.47
CA GLY A 56 56.87 45.78 -61.48
C GLY A 56 58.25 45.61 -62.10
N ILE A 57 59.16 46.53 -61.79
CA ILE A 57 60.56 46.52 -62.23
C ILE A 57 61.50 46.76 -61.05
N VAL A 58 62.60 46.00 -60.98
CA VAL A 58 63.72 46.20 -60.06
C VAL A 58 64.90 46.83 -60.80
N SER A 59 65.60 47.75 -60.13
CA SER A 59 66.79 48.45 -60.63
C SER A 59 67.86 48.66 -59.54
N GLY A 60 69.14 48.59 -59.91
CA GLY A 60 70.28 48.73 -58.98
C GLY A 60 70.61 47.46 -58.19
N LEU A 61 69.96 46.33 -58.48
CA LEU A 61 70.13 45.08 -57.77
C LEU A 61 71.49 44.42 -58.07
N THR A 62 72.32 44.30 -57.04
CA THR A 62 73.65 43.67 -57.07
C THR A 62 73.70 42.47 -56.14
N GLY A 63 72.88 41.47 -56.45
CA GLY A 63 72.70 40.23 -55.68
C GLY A 63 71.31 39.67 -55.90
N THR A 64 70.84 38.80 -55.00
CA THR A 64 69.45 38.39 -54.92
C THR A 64 68.64 39.33 -54.03
N LEU A 65 67.44 39.69 -54.47
CA LEU A 65 66.41 40.37 -53.68
C LEU A 65 65.25 39.40 -53.49
N GLU A 66 64.74 39.24 -52.28
CA GLU A 66 63.49 38.56 -52.02
C GLU A 66 62.43 39.57 -51.61
N ILE A 67 61.28 39.53 -52.27
CA ILE A 67 60.10 40.32 -51.94
C ILE A 67 58.94 39.41 -51.57
N ASN A 68 57.96 39.95 -50.84
CA ASN A 68 56.77 39.23 -50.42
C ASN A 68 55.51 40.05 -50.72
N GLU A 69 54.45 39.37 -51.13
CA GLU A 69 53.10 39.92 -51.24
C GLU A 69 52.23 39.47 -50.04
N ASN A 70 51.62 40.46 -49.36
CA ASN A 70 50.62 40.32 -48.28
C ASN A 70 50.98 39.38 -47.11
N GLY A 71 52.27 39.18 -46.83
CA GLY A 71 52.77 38.31 -45.76
C GLY A 71 52.79 36.82 -46.11
N ALA A 72 52.41 36.43 -47.34
CA ALA A 72 52.21 35.03 -47.71
C ALA A 72 53.01 34.55 -48.94
N ASN A 73 53.14 35.39 -49.98
CA ASN A 73 53.70 34.96 -51.26
C ASN A 73 55.09 35.56 -51.51
N ASN A 74 56.16 34.78 -51.25
CA ASN A 74 57.54 35.20 -51.53
C ASN A 74 57.92 35.03 -53.02
N LEU A 75 58.73 35.96 -53.54
CA LEU A 75 59.31 35.95 -54.88
C LEU A 75 60.78 36.37 -54.83
N ILE A 76 61.67 35.49 -55.29
CA ILE A 76 63.11 35.76 -55.39
C ILE A 76 63.40 36.35 -56.78
N ILE A 77 64.04 37.52 -56.79
CA ILE A 77 64.46 38.26 -57.97
C ILE A 77 66.01 38.23 -58.02
N PRO A 78 66.63 37.57 -59.02
CA PRO A 78 68.08 37.34 -59.04
C PRO A 78 68.90 38.42 -59.75
N THR A 79 68.25 39.31 -60.51
CA THR A 79 68.87 40.39 -61.29
C THR A 79 67.89 41.54 -61.51
N ASP A 80 68.38 42.72 -61.88
CA ASP A 80 67.56 43.80 -62.44
C ASP A 80 66.66 43.30 -63.60
N GLY A 81 65.45 43.85 -63.69
CA GLY A 81 64.45 43.45 -64.69
C GLY A 81 63.00 43.59 -64.20
N SER A 82 62.06 43.20 -65.06
CA SER A 82 60.63 43.13 -64.72
C SER A 82 60.29 41.86 -63.95
N PHE A 83 59.42 41.97 -62.95
CA PHE A 83 58.90 40.84 -62.16
C PHE A 83 57.36 40.83 -62.15
N THR A 84 56.79 39.64 -61.94
CA THR A 84 55.35 39.43 -61.72
C THR A 84 55.20 38.33 -60.68
N PHE A 85 54.28 38.47 -59.72
CA PHE A 85 53.96 37.42 -58.77
C PHE A 85 53.24 36.25 -59.47
N PRO A 86 53.47 34.98 -59.08
CA PRO A 86 52.88 33.82 -59.78
C PRO A 86 51.36 33.73 -59.65
N SER A 87 50.81 34.23 -58.55
CA SER A 87 49.38 34.21 -58.23
C SER A 87 48.74 35.53 -58.64
N PRO A 88 47.67 35.53 -59.46
CA PRO A 88 46.82 36.70 -59.65
C PRO A 88 46.12 37.10 -58.35
N VAL A 89 45.89 38.40 -58.16
CA VAL A 89 45.19 38.98 -57.01
C VAL A 89 43.76 39.34 -57.42
N GLU A 90 42.76 39.09 -56.57
CA GLU A 90 41.36 39.35 -56.90
C GLU A 90 41.00 40.84 -56.89
N GLU A 91 40.11 41.25 -57.79
CA GLU A 91 39.64 42.63 -57.91
C GLU A 91 39.04 43.14 -56.60
N ASN A 92 39.33 44.40 -56.26
CA ASN A 92 38.96 45.07 -55.00
C ASN A 92 39.65 44.53 -53.73
N THR A 93 40.55 43.54 -53.82
CA THR A 93 41.41 43.15 -52.67
C THR A 93 42.66 44.04 -52.59
N SER A 94 43.18 44.25 -51.38
CA SER A 94 44.38 45.05 -51.16
C SER A 94 45.66 44.24 -51.38
N TYR A 95 46.62 44.79 -52.13
CA TYR A 95 47.98 44.24 -52.20
C TYR A 95 48.96 45.12 -51.44
N THR A 96 49.94 44.47 -50.81
CA THR A 96 51.11 45.10 -50.20
C THR A 96 52.34 44.28 -50.56
N VAL A 97 53.41 44.95 -51.00
CA VAL A 97 54.67 44.33 -51.43
C VAL A 97 55.80 44.87 -50.55
N SER A 98 56.48 43.97 -49.86
CA SER A 98 57.58 44.26 -48.93
C SER A 98 58.87 43.57 -49.35
N VAL A 99 60.02 44.08 -48.87
CA VAL A 99 61.31 43.37 -48.97
C VAL A 99 61.42 42.37 -47.82
N VAL A 100 61.72 41.10 -48.14
CA VAL A 100 62.03 40.04 -47.16
C VAL A 100 63.53 40.03 -46.89
N SER A 101 64.35 40.03 -47.94
CA SER A 101 65.80 40.10 -47.84
C SER A 101 66.40 40.89 -49.00
N ALA A 102 67.37 41.76 -48.70
CA ALA A 102 68.14 42.54 -49.67
C ALA A 102 69.60 42.06 -49.71
N PRO A 103 70.37 42.35 -50.78
CA PRO A 103 71.80 42.03 -50.82
C PRO A 103 72.57 42.67 -49.67
N ALA A 104 73.53 41.94 -49.11
CA ALA A 104 74.33 42.42 -47.98
C ALA A 104 75.02 43.76 -48.29
N GLY A 105 74.79 44.75 -47.43
CA GLY A 105 75.30 46.12 -47.57
C GLY A 105 74.43 47.05 -48.43
N TYR A 106 73.28 46.60 -48.95
CA TYR A 106 72.34 47.40 -49.73
C TYR A 106 70.96 47.50 -49.05
N GLY A 107 70.32 48.67 -49.17
CA GLY A 107 68.90 48.86 -48.87
C GLY A 107 68.09 49.02 -50.15
N CYS A 108 66.90 48.42 -50.21
CA CYS A 108 66.01 48.50 -51.36
C CYS A 108 64.71 49.24 -51.01
N THR A 109 64.39 50.32 -51.73
CA THR A 109 63.17 51.12 -51.56
C THR A 109 62.11 50.73 -52.59
N ILE A 110 60.89 50.49 -52.14
CA ILE A 110 59.74 50.14 -53.00
C ILE A 110 58.84 51.37 -53.21
N THR A 111 58.43 51.59 -54.45
CA THR A 111 57.49 52.64 -54.89
C THR A 111 56.27 51.98 -55.54
N ASN A 112 55.07 52.53 -55.31
CA ASN A 112 53.78 51.92 -55.69
C ASN A 112 53.50 50.52 -55.12
N GLY A 113 54.26 50.07 -54.11
CA GLY A 113 54.15 48.72 -53.55
C GLY A 113 52.88 48.41 -52.76
N THR A 114 51.93 49.34 -52.65
CA THR A 114 50.69 49.17 -51.88
C THR A 114 49.50 49.75 -52.62
N GLY A 115 48.39 49.02 -52.70
CA GLY A 115 47.17 49.50 -53.35
C GLY A 115 46.00 48.54 -53.20
N ILE A 116 44.94 48.81 -53.95
CA ILE A 116 43.83 47.87 -54.19
C ILE A 116 43.94 47.41 -55.64
N MET A 117 43.77 46.12 -55.90
CA MET A 117 43.82 45.56 -57.26
C MET A 117 42.58 46.03 -58.06
N PRO A 118 42.75 46.81 -59.14
CA PRO A 118 41.64 47.25 -59.98
C PRO A 118 41.23 46.13 -60.96
N GLY A 119 40.23 46.41 -61.80
CA GLY A 119 39.80 45.54 -62.92
C GLY A 119 40.81 45.38 -64.07
N ASN A 120 42.12 45.45 -63.79
CA ASN A 120 43.23 45.25 -64.72
C ASN A 120 44.54 44.92 -63.98
N ASP A 121 45.49 44.30 -64.69
CA ASP A 121 46.84 44.03 -64.20
C ASP A 121 47.57 45.30 -63.71
N VAL A 122 48.33 45.16 -62.62
CA VAL A 122 49.18 46.19 -62.03
C VAL A 122 50.64 45.83 -62.28
N ASN A 123 51.34 46.63 -63.08
CA ASN A 123 52.72 46.36 -63.51
C ASN A 123 53.70 47.52 -63.25
N ASN A 124 53.32 48.47 -62.39
CA ASN A 124 54.01 49.74 -62.17
C ASN A 124 54.69 49.85 -60.79
N ILE A 125 54.86 48.74 -60.06
CA ILE A 125 55.69 48.70 -58.84
C ILE A 125 57.15 48.95 -59.26
N SER A 126 57.88 49.78 -58.51
CA SER A 126 59.28 50.10 -58.82
C SER A 126 60.15 49.93 -57.58
N ILE A 127 61.18 49.10 -57.69
CA ILE A 127 62.13 48.82 -56.60
C ILE A 127 63.51 49.31 -57.01
N VAL A 128 64.16 50.06 -56.12
CA VAL A 128 65.49 50.63 -56.34
C VAL A 128 66.40 50.23 -55.18
N CYS A 129 67.55 49.61 -55.45
CA CYS A 129 68.52 49.19 -54.44
C CYS A 129 69.80 50.05 -54.46
N ALA A 130 70.33 50.42 -53.30
CA ALA A 130 71.55 51.23 -53.14
C ALA A 130 72.31 50.91 -51.83
N PRO A 131 73.63 51.17 -51.74
CA PRO A 131 74.42 50.87 -50.53
C PRO A 131 73.95 51.61 -49.26
N ALA A 132 74.08 50.96 -48.10
CA ALA A 132 73.66 51.46 -46.78
C ALA A 132 74.82 51.54 -45.76
N PRO A 133 74.76 52.45 -44.76
CA PRO A 133 75.77 52.55 -43.69
C PRO A 133 75.63 51.42 -42.65
N MET A 134 76.68 51.23 -41.84
CA MET A 134 76.75 50.24 -40.75
C MET A 134 77.21 50.91 -39.44
N TYR A 135 76.80 50.36 -38.30
CA TYR A 135 77.03 50.89 -36.95
C TYR A 135 77.39 49.78 -35.95
N THR A 136 78.07 50.09 -34.85
CA THR A 136 78.50 49.13 -33.83
C THR A 136 77.45 48.88 -32.76
N LEU A 137 77.42 47.65 -32.22
CA LEU A 137 76.52 47.24 -31.13
C LEU A 137 77.33 46.88 -29.88
N GLY A 138 76.90 47.37 -28.72
CA GLY A 138 77.55 47.12 -27.45
C GLY A 138 76.64 47.41 -26.24
N GLY A 139 77.24 47.36 -25.06
CA GLY A 139 76.51 47.44 -23.80
C GLY A 139 77.41 47.45 -22.57
N THR A 140 76.86 47.12 -21.41
CA THR A 140 77.58 46.97 -20.13
C THR A 140 77.13 45.73 -19.37
N VAL A 141 78.07 45.11 -18.64
CA VAL A 141 77.83 44.00 -17.71
C VAL A 141 78.18 44.42 -16.28
N SER A 142 77.36 43.97 -15.33
CA SER A 142 77.55 44.20 -13.89
C SER A 142 77.23 42.94 -13.06
N GLY A 143 77.96 42.72 -11.96
CA GLY A 143 77.81 41.57 -11.06
C GLY A 143 78.47 40.27 -11.54
N LEU A 144 79.21 40.31 -12.65
CA LEU A 144 79.80 39.13 -13.28
C LEU A 144 80.95 38.54 -12.44
N THR A 145 80.73 37.34 -11.90
CA THR A 145 81.74 36.57 -11.17
C THR A 145 82.08 35.28 -11.91
N GLY A 146 82.82 35.40 -13.03
CA GLY A 146 83.24 34.27 -13.85
C GLY A 146 83.28 34.61 -15.33
N SER A 147 82.96 33.63 -16.18
CA SER A 147 82.81 33.81 -17.62
C SER A 147 81.33 33.83 -17.98
N LEU A 148 80.92 34.85 -18.73
CA LEU A 148 79.62 34.98 -19.38
C LEU A 148 79.87 34.94 -20.89
N GLU A 149 79.13 34.13 -21.63
CA GLU A 149 79.14 34.15 -23.09
C GLU A 149 77.83 34.72 -23.60
N ILE A 150 77.91 35.69 -24.51
CA ILE A 150 76.77 36.25 -25.23
C ILE A 150 76.97 36.13 -26.74
N THR A 151 75.90 36.23 -27.53
CA THR A 151 75.98 36.17 -28.99
C THR A 151 75.15 37.29 -29.64
N GLN A 152 75.67 37.86 -30.72
CA GLN A 152 74.91 38.75 -31.61
C GLN A 152 74.30 37.93 -32.76
N ASN A 153 72.97 37.98 -32.88
CA ASN A 153 72.18 37.32 -33.92
C ASN A 153 72.49 35.79 -34.06
N GLY A 154 72.87 35.13 -32.97
CA GLY A 154 73.23 33.70 -32.95
C GLY A 154 74.48 33.33 -33.74
N ALA A 155 75.34 34.30 -34.11
CA ALA A 155 76.44 34.09 -35.06
C ALA A 155 77.80 34.68 -34.64
N ASP A 156 77.83 35.77 -33.86
CA ASP A 156 79.06 36.41 -33.38
C ASP A 156 79.12 36.33 -31.84
N ASN A 157 79.79 35.29 -31.32
CA ASN A 157 79.89 35.03 -29.88
C ASN A 157 81.00 35.87 -29.23
N LEU A 158 80.66 36.55 -28.14
CA LEU A 158 81.54 37.37 -27.34
C LEU A 158 81.61 36.84 -25.90
N THR A 159 82.79 36.40 -25.48
CA THR A 159 83.06 35.99 -24.10
C THR A 159 83.45 37.21 -23.26
N ILE A 160 82.73 37.45 -22.17
CA ILE A 160 82.95 38.51 -21.19
C ILE A 160 83.41 37.86 -19.88
N THR A 161 84.47 38.39 -19.28
CA THR A 161 85.14 37.79 -18.10
C THR A 161 85.33 38.75 -16.92
N THR A 162 84.88 40.00 -17.06
CA THR A 162 84.91 41.06 -16.05
C THR A 162 83.77 42.04 -16.28
N ASP A 163 83.24 42.64 -15.22
CA ASP A 163 82.33 43.80 -15.30
C ASP A 163 82.92 44.95 -16.12
N GLY A 164 82.06 45.66 -16.85
CA GLY A 164 82.45 46.80 -17.70
C GLY A 164 81.67 46.89 -19.02
N PRO A 165 82.06 47.82 -19.91
CA PRO A 165 81.49 47.95 -21.24
C PRO A 165 81.98 46.87 -22.20
N PHE A 166 81.13 46.44 -23.11
CA PHE A 166 81.44 45.51 -24.20
C PHE A 166 80.96 46.06 -25.56
N THR A 167 81.51 45.54 -26.65
CA THR A 167 81.10 45.86 -28.02
C THR A 167 81.39 44.65 -28.91
N PHE A 168 80.45 44.28 -29.78
CA PHE A 168 80.62 43.17 -30.72
C PHE A 168 81.59 43.55 -31.86
N PRO A 169 82.40 42.61 -32.36
CA PRO A 169 83.28 42.87 -33.51
C PRO A 169 82.52 43.22 -34.79
N THR A 170 81.38 42.58 -35.04
CA THR A 170 80.62 42.74 -36.28
C THR A 170 79.60 43.88 -36.18
N SER A 171 79.85 44.97 -36.91
CA SER A 171 78.89 46.07 -37.07
C SER A 171 77.61 45.62 -37.79
N VAL A 172 76.46 46.16 -37.38
CA VAL A 172 75.15 45.87 -37.96
C VAL A 172 74.78 46.97 -38.96
N THR A 173 74.24 46.59 -40.12
CA THR A 173 73.76 47.52 -41.16
C THR A 173 72.56 48.32 -40.66
N TYR A 174 72.48 49.60 -41.02
CA TYR A 174 71.31 50.44 -40.73
C TYR A 174 69.99 49.78 -41.15
N ASN A 175 68.95 49.94 -40.33
CA ASN A 175 67.64 49.31 -40.47
C ASN A 175 67.62 47.76 -40.49
N HIS A 176 68.72 47.07 -40.17
CA HIS A 176 68.70 45.61 -39.96
C HIS A 176 68.49 45.27 -38.47
N PRO A 177 67.86 44.12 -38.15
CA PRO A 177 67.64 43.72 -36.77
C PRO A 177 68.94 43.31 -36.07
N TYR A 178 68.99 43.56 -34.76
CA TYR A 178 69.96 42.98 -33.86
C TYR A 178 69.25 42.33 -32.66
N LEU A 179 69.84 41.25 -32.16
CA LEU A 179 69.48 40.56 -30.94
C LEU A 179 70.77 40.10 -30.25
N VAL A 180 70.81 40.25 -28.92
CA VAL A 180 71.88 39.83 -28.03
C VAL A 180 71.30 38.79 -27.08
N GLU A 181 71.86 37.60 -27.08
CA GLU A 181 71.39 36.47 -26.29
C GLU A 181 72.49 35.96 -25.36
N VAL A 182 72.13 35.44 -24.19
CA VAL A 182 73.06 34.77 -23.27
C VAL A 182 73.22 33.32 -23.70
N VAL A 183 74.47 32.93 -24.02
CA VAL A 183 74.84 31.58 -24.45
C VAL A 183 75.21 30.70 -23.25
N SER A 184 75.92 31.26 -22.26
CA SER A 184 76.21 30.58 -21.00
C SER A 184 76.51 31.57 -19.86
N THR A 185 76.05 31.26 -18.64
CA THR A 185 76.31 32.03 -17.42
C THR A 185 77.40 31.38 -16.55
N PRO A 186 78.00 32.11 -15.59
CA PRO A 186 78.86 31.51 -14.58
C PRO A 186 78.09 30.52 -13.69
N ALA A 187 78.72 29.41 -13.31
CA ALA A 187 78.10 28.42 -12.43
C ALA A 187 77.67 29.04 -11.08
N GLY A 188 76.38 28.90 -10.75
CA GLY A 188 75.76 29.49 -9.55
C GLY A 188 75.27 30.93 -9.71
N TYR A 189 75.28 31.50 -10.93
CA TYR A 189 74.79 32.85 -11.22
C TYR A 189 73.79 32.86 -12.38
N ASP A 190 72.67 33.57 -12.16
CA ASP A 190 71.73 33.98 -13.21
C ASP A 190 72.11 35.37 -13.72
N CYS A 191 72.10 35.56 -15.04
CA CYS A 191 72.41 36.84 -15.69
C CYS A 191 71.22 37.34 -16.51
N ALA A 192 70.50 38.35 -15.99
CA ALA A 192 69.40 38.98 -16.68
C ALA A 192 69.90 40.02 -17.69
N ILE A 193 69.37 39.98 -18.92
CA ILE A 193 69.67 40.93 -20.00
C ILE A 193 68.49 41.87 -20.27
N SER A 194 68.79 43.12 -20.60
CA SER A 194 67.83 44.18 -20.93
C SER A 194 68.34 45.03 -22.10
N ASN A 195 67.40 45.67 -22.83
CA ASN A 195 67.64 46.28 -24.15
C ASN A 195 68.26 45.30 -25.17
N ALA A 196 67.94 44.01 -25.03
CA ALA A 196 68.60 42.90 -25.72
C ALA A 196 68.48 42.92 -27.25
N GLY A 197 67.51 43.61 -27.84
CA GLY A 197 67.30 43.58 -29.29
C GLY A 197 66.50 44.76 -29.81
N GLY A 198 66.62 45.00 -31.12
CA GLY A 198 65.98 46.11 -31.81
C GLY A 198 66.32 46.13 -33.30
N VAL A 199 66.15 47.29 -33.92
CA VAL A 199 66.56 47.56 -35.31
C VAL A 199 67.66 48.61 -35.28
N MET A 200 68.74 48.39 -36.01
CA MET A 200 69.95 49.21 -35.91
C MET A 200 69.67 50.66 -36.35
N PRO A 201 69.76 51.65 -35.44
CA PRO A 201 69.45 53.03 -35.74
C PRO A 201 70.59 53.69 -36.54
N ASN A 202 70.41 54.96 -36.90
CA ASN A 202 71.42 55.71 -37.66
C ASN A 202 72.58 56.25 -36.77
N HIS A 203 73.04 55.43 -35.81
CA HIS A 203 74.15 55.64 -34.87
C HIS A 203 74.49 54.33 -34.15
N ASP A 204 75.61 54.28 -33.44
CA ASP A 204 76.03 53.13 -32.63
C ASP A 204 75.11 52.90 -31.41
N VAL A 205 74.85 51.63 -31.09
CA VAL A 205 74.05 51.19 -29.93
C VAL A 205 75.00 50.74 -28.83
N SER A 206 74.77 51.19 -27.59
CA SER A 206 75.71 50.98 -26.47
C SER A 206 75.02 50.80 -25.11
N ASP A 207 73.70 50.59 -25.10
CA ASP A 207 72.83 50.57 -23.93
C ASP A 207 72.20 49.20 -23.63
N VAL A 208 72.71 48.12 -24.23
CA VAL A 208 72.43 46.74 -23.77
C VAL A 208 72.98 46.58 -22.34
N LEU A 209 72.16 46.11 -21.40
CA LEU A 209 72.55 45.99 -19.98
C LEU A 209 72.33 44.58 -19.46
N ILE A 210 73.40 43.98 -18.93
CA ILE A 210 73.40 42.66 -18.30
C ILE A 210 73.72 42.79 -16.80
N THR A 211 72.94 42.13 -15.96
CA THR A 211 73.13 42.07 -14.50
C THR A 211 73.14 40.63 -14.03
N CYS A 212 74.24 40.19 -13.41
CA CYS A 212 74.38 38.85 -12.86
C CYS A 212 74.22 38.84 -11.33
N ALA A 213 73.52 37.82 -10.80
CA ALA A 213 73.28 37.61 -9.37
C ALA A 213 73.32 36.10 -9.03
N VAL A 214 73.50 35.76 -7.76
CA VAL A 214 73.55 34.36 -7.30
C VAL A 214 72.15 33.73 -7.40
N ASP A 215 72.05 32.54 -8.01
CA ASP A 215 70.80 31.77 -8.03
C ASP A 215 70.43 31.29 -6.60
N THR A 216 69.15 31.45 -6.27
CA THR A 216 68.55 31.08 -4.98
C THR A 216 67.14 30.50 -5.15
N THR A 217 66.78 30.08 -6.36
CA THR A 217 65.40 29.75 -6.77
C THR A 217 65.21 28.23 -6.86
N PRO A 218 64.52 27.58 -5.90
CA PRO A 218 64.41 26.13 -5.91
C PRO A 218 63.45 25.62 -7.01
N PRO A 219 63.62 24.36 -7.46
CA PRO A 219 62.73 23.77 -8.46
C PRO A 219 61.31 23.53 -7.92
N ASN A 220 60.39 23.15 -8.82
CA ASN A 220 59.03 22.78 -8.42
C ASN A 220 59.03 21.46 -7.62
N LYS A 221 58.03 21.29 -6.75
CA LYS A 221 57.84 20.04 -6.00
C LYS A 221 57.41 18.87 -6.92
N PRO A 222 57.88 17.62 -6.68
CA PRO A 222 57.42 16.46 -7.43
C PRO A 222 55.92 16.19 -7.29
N LEU A 223 55.37 15.41 -8.21
CA LEU A 223 54.01 14.88 -8.14
C LEU A 223 54.04 13.40 -7.71
N LEU A 224 53.58 13.10 -6.49
CA LEU A 224 53.42 11.73 -5.99
C LEU A 224 52.17 11.05 -6.58
N ILE A 225 52.39 9.93 -7.26
CA ILE A 225 51.38 9.07 -7.88
C ILE A 225 51.18 7.84 -6.98
N GLY A 226 49.91 7.48 -6.74
CA GLY A 226 49.54 6.48 -5.73
C GLY A 226 49.20 7.07 -4.36
N GLY A 227 49.34 6.28 -3.30
CA GLY A 227 48.74 6.51 -1.97
C GLY A 227 47.27 6.09 -1.90
N GLY A 228 46.67 6.15 -0.71
CA GLY A 228 45.29 5.70 -0.46
C GLY A 228 45.19 4.61 0.61
N GLN A 229 44.31 3.63 0.40
CA GLN A 229 44.22 2.40 1.21
C GLN A 229 44.89 1.24 0.46
N THR A 230 45.58 0.34 1.16
CA THR A 230 46.16 -0.87 0.57
C THR A 230 46.35 -1.97 1.61
N ASN A 231 46.53 -3.20 1.13
CA ASN A 231 47.01 -4.34 1.90
C ASN A 231 48.38 -4.88 1.45
N ASP A 232 49.10 -4.15 0.57
CA ASP A 232 50.49 -4.47 0.23
C ASP A 232 51.47 -3.84 1.25
N PRO A 233 52.11 -4.62 2.13
CA PRO A 233 53.07 -4.07 3.09
C PRO A 233 54.42 -3.69 2.45
N LEU A 234 54.61 -3.95 1.16
CA LEU A 234 55.75 -3.53 0.34
C LEU A 234 55.36 -2.46 -0.70
N TYR A 235 54.26 -1.74 -0.47
CA TYR A 235 53.70 -0.74 -1.38
C TYR A 235 54.76 0.17 -2.03
N THR A 236 54.80 0.14 -3.37
CA THR A 236 55.73 0.96 -4.16
C THR A 236 55.11 2.32 -4.47
N TRP A 237 55.72 3.37 -3.94
CA TRP A 237 55.43 4.75 -4.29
C TRP A 237 56.07 5.14 -5.61
N THR A 238 55.41 6.00 -6.38
CA THR A 238 55.93 6.54 -7.66
C THR A 238 55.78 8.05 -7.72
N TRP A 239 56.63 8.75 -8.47
CA TRP A 239 56.55 10.20 -8.65
C TRP A 239 57.08 10.67 -10.00
N THR A 240 56.67 11.87 -10.42
CA THR A 240 57.25 12.60 -11.57
C THR A 240 57.79 13.96 -11.15
N SER A 241 58.78 14.47 -11.90
CA SER A 241 59.35 15.81 -11.71
C SER A 241 58.27 16.90 -11.72
N GLY A 242 58.51 17.96 -10.94
CA GLY A 242 57.70 19.18 -11.00
C GLY A 242 58.15 20.16 -12.11
N GLY A 243 59.32 19.92 -12.72
CA GLY A 243 60.01 20.86 -13.60
C GLY A 243 60.98 21.80 -12.87
N GLY A 244 62.02 22.25 -13.59
CA GLY A 244 63.12 23.06 -13.05
C GLY A 244 64.21 22.27 -12.30
N GLY A 245 63.92 21.02 -11.90
CA GLY A 245 64.91 20.12 -11.32
C GLY A 245 65.72 19.34 -12.37
N ASN A 246 66.80 18.71 -11.93
CA ASN A 246 67.71 17.93 -12.76
C ASN A 246 67.48 16.40 -12.67
N GLY A 247 66.33 15.96 -12.12
CA GLY A 247 66.02 14.54 -11.91
C GLY A 247 66.76 13.89 -10.73
N THR A 248 67.52 14.64 -9.93
CA THR A 248 68.02 14.15 -8.63
C THR A 248 66.95 14.35 -7.56
N TYR A 249 66.40 13.26 -7.03
CA TYR A 249 65.42 13.28 -5.95
C TYR A 249 66.04 12.93 -4.60
N ARG A 250 65.38 13.31 -3.51
CA ARG A 250 65.55 12.67 -2.20
C ARG A 250 64.20 12.38 -1.57
N TYR A 251 64.07 11.24 -0.90
CA TYR A 251 62.82 10.81 -0.27
C TYR A 251 63.01 10.30 1.16
N SER A 252 61.90 10.18 1.90
CA SER A 252 61.85 9.73 3.29
C SER A 252 60.59 8.88 3.51
N LEU A 253 60.79 7.66 4.04
CA LEU A 253 59.76 6.64 4.26
C LEU A 253 59.87 6.05 5.68
N PRO A 254 58.93 6.35 6.60
CA PRO A 254 57.96 7.43 6.53
C PRO A 254 58.61 8.82 6.69
N CYS A 255 57.87 9.87 6.32
CA CYS A 255 58.15 11.25 6.73
C CYS A 255 58.32 11.40 8.26
N VAL A 256 59.12 12.38 8.70
CA VAL A 256 59.02 12.90 10.07
C VAL A 256 57.79 13.80 10.23
N TRP A 257 57.21 13.84 11.43
CA TRP A 257 56.01 14.64 11.70
C TRP A 257 56.37 16.13 11.88
N PRO A 258 55.64 17.11 11.30
CA PRO A 258 54.41 16.98 10.53
C PRO A 258 54.66 16.94 9.01
N TYR A 259 54.75 15.73 8.47
CA TYR A 259 54.84 15.46 7.02
C TYR A 259 55.99 16.20 6.33
N GLN A 260 57.17 16.19 6.96
CA GLN A 260 58.41 16.71 6.41
C GLN A 260 59.36 15.57 6.06
N LEU A 261 60.25 15.84 5.10
CA LEU A 261 61.34 14.93 4.76
C LEU A 261 62.38 14.92 5.88
N ASP A 262 62.85 13.74 6.29
CA ASP A 262 63.96 13.62 7.24
C ASP A 262 65.28 14.01 6.58
N ASP A 263 65.71 15.26 6.74
CA ASP A 263 67.00 15.78 6.23
C ASP A 263 68.22 14.95 6.66
N THR A 264 68.15 14.24 7.78
CA THR A 264 69.24 13.42 8.32
C THR A 264 69.28 11.99 7.80
N ASN A 265 68.13 11.41 7.41
CA ASN A 265 68.02 10.01 6.96
C ASN A 265 67.43 9.86 5.54
N SER A 266 67.19 10.95 4.80
CA SER A 266 66.65 10.90 3.44
C SER A 266 67.56 10.16 2.46
N ILE A 267 66.96 9.36 1.58
CA ILE A 267 67.67 8.61 0.54
C ILE A 267 67.63 9.44 -0.75
N THR A 268 68.81 9.82 -1.24
CA THR A 268 68.97 10.45 -2.57
C THR A 268 68.94 9.38 -3.66
N THR A 269 68.18 9.60 -4.73
CA THR A 269 68.11 8.72 -5.90
C THR A 269 67.81 9.49 -7.20
N THR A 270 68.07 8.88 -8.35
CA THR A 270 67.57 9.31 -9.66
C THR A 270 66.34 8.52 -10.12
N ASP A 271 65.94 7.50 -9.37
CA ASP A 271 64.72 6.72 -9.64
C ASP A 271 63.45 7.54 -9.35
N THR A 272 62.38 7.21 -10.08
CA THR A 272 61.04 7.80 -9.93
C THR A 272 60.11 6.97 -9.05
N GLN A 273 60.65 6.03 -8.26
CA GLN A 273 59.89 5.11 -7.41
C GLN A 273 60.69 4.62 -6.20
N ALA A 274 59.99 4.24 -5.12
CA ALA A 274 60.58 3.59 -3.95
C ALA A 274 59.57 2.72 -3.18
N ALA A 275 60.07 1.62 -2.62
CA ALA A 275 59.35 0.69 -1.77
C ALA A 275 60.10 0.53 -0.43
N PRO A 276 59.43 0.17 0.68
CA PRO A 276 60.09 -0.09 1.95
C PRO A 276 60.98 -1.35 1.88
N ALA A 277 62.14 -1.34 2.55
CA ALA A 277 63.11 -2.44 2.50
C ALA A 277 62.66 -3.71 3.27
N SER A 278 61.55 -3.63 3.99
CA SER A 278 60.90 -4.71 4.74
C SER A 278 59.41 -4.40 4.85
N PRO A 279 58.54 -5.41 5.04
CA PRO A 279 57.10 -5.20 5.27
C PRO A 279 56.83 -4.15 6.36
N LEU A 280 55.98 -3.17 6.04
CA LEU A 280 55.47 -2.22 7.02
C LEU A 280 54.39 -2.90 7.90
N PRO A 281 54.32 -2.60 9.22
CA PRO A 281 53.16 -2.94 10.05
C PRO A 281 51.90 -2.18 9.62
N ASP A 282 50.71 -2.66 10.00
CA ASP A 282 49.46 -1.93 9.79
C ASP A 282 49.49 -0.52 10.40
N GLY A 283 48.95 0.48 9.70
CA GLY A 283 48.94 1.86 10.16
C GLY A 283 48.90 2.92 9.07
N GLY A 284 48.95 4.19 9.49
CA GLY A 284 49.00 5.36 8.61
C GLY A 284 50.43 5.84 8.37
N TYR A 285 50.84 5.88 7.10
CA TYR A 285 52.15 6.27 6.63
C TYR A 285 52.07 7.48 5.69
N PHE A 286 53.17 8.24 5.61
CA PHE A 286 53.33 9.32 4.65
C PHE A 286 54.66 9.15 3.93
N MET A 287 54.63 9.27 2.60
CA MET A 287 55.82 9.42 1.77
C MET A 287 56.12 10.91 1.56
N CYS A 288 57.39 11.29 1.67
CA CYS A 288 57.89 12.64 1.42
C CYS A 288 58.99 12.59 0.36
N VAL A 289 58.94 13.46 -0.65
CA VAL A 289 59.94 13.56 -1.73
C VAL A 289 60.19 15.00 -2.15
N GLN A 290 61.45 15.30 -2.48
CA GLN A 290 61.91 16.56 -3.06
C GLN A 290 62.80 16.28 -4.29
N GLU A 291 62.98 17.28 -5.14
CA GLU A 291 63.86 17.26 -6.31
C GLU A 291 64.89 18.40 -6.19
N ARG A 292 66.08 18.23 -6.76
CA ARG A 292 67.16 19.22 -6.77
C ARG A 292 67.35 19.86 -8.13
N ASP A 293 67.85 21.08 -8.15
CA ASP A 293 68.45 21.70 -9.34
C ASP A 293 69.97 21.42 -9.43
N ASP A 294 70.60 21.95 -10.47
CA ASP A 294 72.05 21.81 -10.68
C ASP A 294 72.89 22.62 -9.69
N VAL A 295 72.38 23.76 -9.19
CA VAL A 295 73.09 24.66 -8.26
C VAL A 295 73.14 24.10 -6.84
N GLY A 296 72.12 23.37 -6.42
CA GLY A 296 72.04 22.68 -5.13
C GLY A 296 70.72 22.85 -4.35
N ASN A 297 69.78 23.66 -4.82
CA ASN A 297 68.56 23.95 -4.07
C ASN A 297 67.55 22.78 -4.19
N TRP A 298 66.83 22.51 -3.11
CA TRP A 298 65.78 21.48 -3.06
C TRP A 298 64.39 22.09 -3.13
N SER A 299 63.51 21.51 -3.94
CA SER A 299 62.12 21.94 -4.07
C SER A 299 61.32 21.82 -2.77
N ALA A 300 60.16 22.47 -2.70
CA ALA A 300 59.23 22.29 -1.58
C ALA A 300 58.81 20.80 -1.44
N ASN A 301 58.57 20.33 -0.22
CA ASN A 301 58.24 18.92 0.02
C ASN A 301 56.91 18.51 -0.66
N ALA A 302 56.93 17.39 -1.38
CA ALA A 302 55.74 16.71 -1.86
C ALA A 302 55.42 15.54 -0.93
N SER A 303 54.19 15.51 -0.38
CA SER A 303 53.76 14.51 0.60
C SER A 303 52.46 13.83 0.21
N LYS A 304 52.33 12.51 0.40
CA LYS A 304 51.10 11.74 0.15
C LYS A 304 50.90 10.67 1.23
N ALA A 305 49.64 10.41 1.58
CA ALA A 305 49.26 9.47 2.65
C ALA A 305 48.96 8.06 2.11
N LEU A 306 49.25 7.05 2.92
CA LEU A 306 48.91 5.64 2.72
C LEU A 306 48.40 5.07 4.04
N TYR A 307 47.34 4.29 4.00
CA TYR A 307 46.85 3.50 5.12
C TYR A 307 46.98 2.02 4.76
N LEU A 308 47.78 1.30 5.54
CA LEU A 308 48.04 -0.12 5.38
C LEU A 308 47.22 -0.92 6.40
N ASP A 309 46.53 -1.94 5.93
CA ASP A 309 45.85 -2.94 6.74
C ASP A 309 45.99 -4.30 6.05
N THR A 310 46.62 -5.26 6.73
CA THR A 310 46.94 -6.61 6.22
C THR A 310 46.09 -7.70 6.84
N VAL A 311 45.14 -7.36 7.71
CA VAL A 311 44.29 -8.31 8.43
C VAL A 311 43.04 -8.64 7.62
N SER A 312 42.73 -9.92 7.41
CA SER A 312 41.49 -10.31 6.74
C SER A 312 40.22 -9.87 7.50
N PRO A 313 39.14 -9.45 6.81
CA PRO A 313 37.82 -9.36 7.41
C PRO A 313 37.30 -10.75 7.80
N THR A 314 36.35 -10.77 8.73
CA THR A 314 35.62 -11.97 9.18
C THR A 314 34.13 -11.69 9.21
N VAL A 315 33.29 -12.70 8.97
CA VAL A 315 31.83 -12.59 9.21
C VAL A 315 31.59 -12.61 10.72
N THR A 316 30.72 -11.72 11.19
CA THR A 316 30.42 -11.53 12.64
C THR A 316 28.96 -11.81 12.98
N VAL A 317 28.03 -11.53 12.08
CA VAL A 317 26.59 -11.80 12.21
C VAL A 317 26.05 -12.22 10.84
N THR A 318 25.17 -13.22 10.81
CA THR A 318 24.32 -13.52 9.66
C THR A 318 22.85 -13.46 10.07
N ILE A 319 22.01 -13.01 9.15
CA ILE A 319 20.56 -13.13 9.23
C ILE A 319 20.12 -13.84 7.94
N PRO A 320 19.49 -15.03 8.00
CA PRO A 320 19.31 -15.86 9.19
C PRO A 320 20.63 -16.26 9.89
N GLU A 321 20.54 -16.58 11.18
CA GLU A 321 21.65 -17.20 11.92
C GLU A 321 21.92 -18.63 11.39
N ASP A 322 23.15 -19.14 11.55
CA ASP A 322 23.47 -20.50 11.11
C ASP A 322 22.61 -21.54 11.85
N THR A 323 22.04 -22.48 11.09
CA THR A 323 21.05 -23.48 11.50
C THR A 323 19.67 -22.94 11.93
N ALA A 324 19.36 -21.66 11.69
CA ALA A 324 18.03 -21.10 11.98
C ALA A 324 16.91 -21.79 11.18
N VAL A 325 15.81 -22.12 11.85
CA VAL A 325 14.65 -22.82 11.27
C VAL A 325 13.40 -21.92 11.20
N GLN A 326 12.36 -22.39 10.52
CA GLN A 326 11.07 -21.70 10.37
C GLN A 326 11.17 -20.26 9.83
N GLN A 327 12.21 -19.96 9.04
CA GLN A 327 12.44 -18.65 8.41
C GLN A 327 11.41 -18.39 7.30
N SER A 328 11.00 -17.14 7.08
CA SER A 328 10.12 -16.78 5.96
C SER A 328 10.73 -17.15 4.59
N VAL A 329 9.89 -17.56 3.64
CA VAL A 329 10.27 -17.76 2.23
C VAL A 329 10.56 -16.45 1.46
N LYS A 330 10.42 -15.30 2.14
CA LYS A 330 10.72 -13.92 1.68
C LYS A 330 11.86 -13.26 2.48
N LYS A 331 12.60 -14.03 3.29
CA LYS A 331 13.61 -13.52 4.25
C LYS A 331 14.88 -13.00 3.54
N SER A 332 15.13 -11.69 3.62
CA SER A 332 16.42 -11.08 3.22
C SER A 332 17.60 -11.77 3.90
N LEU A 333 18.70 -11.94 3.15
CA LEU A 333 19.98 -12.33 3.72
C LEU A 333 20.74 -11.06 4.14
N ILE A 334 21.18 -10.95 5.39
CA ILE A 334 22.08 -9.88 5.85
C ILE A 334 23.35 -10.52 6.39
N ILE A 335 24.51 -10.06 5.92
CA ILE A 335 25.83 -10.52 6.39
C ILE A 335 26.61 -9.30 6.88
N THR A 336 27.00 -9.33 8.16
CA THR A 336 27.81 -8.30 8.81
C THR A 336 29.23 -8.79 9.00
N PHE A 337 30.21 -7.92 8.75
CA PHE A 337 31.64 -8.21 8.78
C PHE A 337 32.32 -7.44 9.91
N SER A 338 33.53 -7.86 10.28
CA SER A 338 34.34 -7.20 11.31
C SER A 338 35.00 -5.89 10.86
N LYS A 339 34.76 -5.46 9.61
CA LYS A 339 35.37 -4.30 8.94
C LYS A 339 34.45 -3.77 7.82
N ASN A 340 34.67 -2.53 7.40
CA ASN A 340 34.04 -1.96 6.21
C ASN A 340 34.50 -2.69 4.94
N MET A 341 33.55 -3.20 4.16
CA MET A 341 33.80 -4.05 3.00
C MET A 341 33.80 -3.26 1.69
N ALA A 342 34.74 -3.53 0.79
CA ALA A 342 34.79 -2.90 -0.53
C ALA A 342 33.49 -3.16 -1.33
N TYR A 343 33.02 -2.13 -2.04
CA TYR A 343 31.74 -2.13 -2.75
C TYR A 343 31.66 -3.25 -3.80
N ILE A 344 30.65 -4.11 -3.68
CA ILE A 344 30.43 -5.25 -4.58
C ILE A 344 29.67 -4.79 -5.84
N PRO A 345 30.10 -5.15 -7.06
CA PRO A 345 29.40 -4.81 -8.31
C PRO A 345 27.94 -5.26 -8.32
N LEU A 346 27.02 -4.33 -8.60
CA LEU A 346 25.55 -4.54 -8.54
C LEU A 346 24.99 -5.69 -9.38
N ASN A 347 25.74 -6.17 -10.38
CA ASN A 347 25.24 -7.08 -11.42
C ASN A 347 25.79 -8.51 -11.32
N ASP A 348 26.68 -8.83 -10.37
CA ASP A 348 27.40 -10.12 -10.35
C ASP A 348 27.57 -10.72 -8.95
N GLY A 349 26.49 -10.69 -8.16
CA GLY A 349 26.50 -11.16 -6.76
C GLY A 349 26.99 -12.60 -6.58
N VAL A 350 26.85 -13.45 -7.60
CA VAL A 350 27.25 -14.87 -7.62
C VAL A 350 28.76 -15.08 -7.39
N GLU A 351 29.61 -14.14 -7.82
CA GLU A 351 31.05 -14.21 -7.55
C GLU A 351 31.37 -14.05 -6.04
N TYR A 352 30.50 -13.37 -5.29
CA TYR A 352 30.73 -12.92 -3.91
C TYR A 352 29.94 -13.71 -2.87
N ILE A 353 28.73 -14.13 -3.23
CA ILE A 353 27.82 -14.92 -2.39
C ILE A 353 26.96 -15.84 -3.25
N THR A 354 26.78 -17.08 -2.81
CA THR A 354 25.81 -18.01 -3.39
C THR A 354 24.77 -18.43 -2.36
N LEU A 355 23.53 -18.55 -2.81
CA LEU A 355 22.41 -19.18 -2.09
C LEU A 355 22.02 -20.44 -2.88
N VAL A 356 22.13 -21.60 -2.25
CA VAL A 356 21.90 -22.90 -2.90
C VAL A 356 20.94 -23.73 -2.05
N SER A 357 19.87 -24.24 -2.66
CA SER A 357 18.91 -25.12 -1.99
C SER A 357 19.51 -26.50 -1.66
N SER A 358 18.89 -27.25 -0.74
CA SER A 358 19.28 -28.63 -0.40
C SER A 358 19.31 -29.57 -1.62
N ASN A 359 18.48 -29.29 -2.63
CA ASN A 359 18.43 -30.00 -3.90
C ASN A 359 19.51 -29.57 -4.92
N GLY A 360 20.41 -28.66 -4.56
CA GLY A 360 21.50 -28.18 -5.42
C GLY A 360 21.10 -27.10 -6.44
N VAL A 361 19.89 -26.55 -6.37
CA VAL A 361 19.45 -25.44 -7.23
C VAL A 361 19.95 -24.13 -6.64
N GLN A 362 20.74 -23.38 -7.43
CA GLN A 362 21.22 -22.05 -7.06
C GLN A 362 20.12 -20.99 -7.27
N ILE A 363 19.90 -20.15 -6.26
CA ILE A 363 18.93 -19.06 -6.27
C ILE A 363 19.63 -17.75 -6.66
N PRO A 364 19.08 -16.94 -7.60
CA PRO A 364 19.66 -15.65 -7.94
C PRO A 364 19.50 -14.61 -6.82
N LEU A 365 20.58 -13.90 -6.52
CA LEU A 365 20.63 -12.82 -5.53
C LEU A 365 20.88 -11.46 -6.20
N GLN A 366 20.28 -10.41 -5.65
CA GLN A 366 20.56 -9.00 -5.94
C GLN A 366 21.01 -8.29 -4.67
N ILE A 367 21.96 -7.36 -4.80
CA ILE A 367 22.54 -6.64 -3.66
C ILE A 367 21.73 -5.37 -3.40
N TYR A 368 21.18 -5.22 -2.20
CA TYR A 368 20.50 -4.00 -1.79
C TYR A 368 21.47 -3.08 -1.03
N TYR A 369 21.60 -1.85 -1.51
CA TYR A 369 22.43 -0.82 -0.88
C TYR A 369 21.52 0.19 -0.16
N PRO A 370 21.70 0.41 1.16
CA PRO A 370 20.98 1.45 1.88
C PRO A 370 21.31 2.82 1.26
N SER A 371 20.29 3.67 1.11
CA SER A 371 20.34 4.88 0.27
C SER A 371 21.19 6.05 0.83
N SER A 372 21.94 5.83 1.90
CA SER A 372 22.95 6.73 2.44
C SER A 372 24.26 6.62 1.66
N GLY A 373 24.47 7.49 0.67
CA GLY A 373 25.68 7.51 -0.17
C GLY A 373 26.95 7.99 0.53
N GLY A 374 27.45 7.23 1.51
CA GLY A 374 28.67 7.54 2.27
C GLY A 374 29.32 6.30 2.87
N SER A 375 30.60 6.08 2.52
CA SER A 375 31.46 4.95 2.91
C SER A 375 31.00 3.55 2.43
N PRO A 376 31.94 2.59 2.26
CA PRO A 376 31.60 1.18 2.08
C PRO A 376 31.07 0.61 3.40
N PRO A 377 29.98 -0.20 3.41
CA PRO A 377 29.34 -0.66 4.63
C PRO A 377 30.09 -1.83 5.28
N ASP A 378 29.84 -2.04 6.57
CA ASP A 378 30.21 -3.24 7.32
C ASP A 378 29.17 -4.37 7.22
N ALA A 379 27.97 -4.09 6.71
CA ALA A 379 26.93 -5.07 6.44
C ALA A 379 26.39 -4.98 4.99
N TYR A 380 26.07 -6.13 4.41
CA TYR A 380 25.40 -6.25 3.11
C TYR A 380 24.06 -6.96 3.23
N GLU A 381 23.03 -6.41 2.60
CA GLU A 381 21.72 -7.05 2.41
C GLU A 381 21.61 -7.61 0.98
N PHE A 382 21.12 -8.85 0.86
CA PHE A 382 20.88 -9.51 -0.41
C PHE A 382 19.42 -9.99 -0.48
N HIS A 383 18.74 -9.63 -1.57
CA HIS A 383 17.38 -10.05 -1.88
C HIS A 383 17.41 -11.15 -2.95
N HIS A 384 16.60 -12.19 -2.78
CA HIS A 384 16.45 -13.25 -3.78
C HIS A 384 15.32 -12.90 -4.76
N THR A 385 15.54 -13.06 -6.07
CA THR A 385 14.56 -12.61 -7.10
C THR A 385 13.45 -13.63 -7.36
N THR A 386 13.58 -14.85 -6.84
CA THR A 386 12.55 -15.90 -6.85
C THR A 386 12.21 -16.25 -5.41
N PRO A 387 10.93 -16.49 -5.05
CA PRO A 387 10.57 -16.98 -3.72
C PRO A 387 11.31 -18.28 -3.38
N LEU A 388 11.71 -18.45 -2.12
CA LEU A 388 12.25 -19.71 -1.62
C LEU A 388 11.13 -20.75 -1.55
N GLN A 389 11.48 -22.04 -1.55
CA GLN A 389 10.50 -23.10 -1.28
C GLN A 389 10.19 -23.20 0.21
N GLU A 390 8.99 -23.66 0.54
CA GLU A 390 8.57 -23.99 1.92
C GLU A 390 9.26 -25.27 2.39
N ASN A 391 9.58 -25.35 3.69
CA ASN A 391 10.26 -26.47 4.36
C ASN A 391 11.47 -27.02 3.58
N GLU A 392 12.37 -26.12 3.16
CA GLU A 392 13.63 -26.47 2.50
C GLU A 392 14.82 -25.81 3.20
N THR A 393 15.88 -26.58 3.42
CA THR A 393 17.17 -26.04 3.89
C THR A 393 17.95 -25.42 2.74
N TYR A 394 18.47 -24.23 2.97
CA TYR A 394 19.35 -23.49 2.07
C TYR A 394 20.75 -23.37 2.68
N THR A 395 21.77 -23.53 1.85
CA THR A 395 23.17 -23.23 2.16
C THR A 395 23.54 -21.88 1.54
N VAL A 396 24.09 -20.99 2.35
CA VAL A 396 24.68 -19.71 1.90
C VAL A 396 26.19 -19.83 2.00
N THR A 397 26.90 -19.48 0.92
CA THR A 397 28.37 -19.40 0.91
C THR A 397 28.82 -17.99 0.55
N VAL A 398 29.47 -17.30 1.48
CA VAL A 398 30.22 -16.07 1.22
C VAL A 398 31.61 -16.48 0.72
N THR A 399 31.96 -16.09 -0.50
CA THR A 399 33.21 -16.51 -1.15
C THR A 399 34.40 -15.68 -0.67
N GLN A 400 35.63 -16.11 -0.99
CA GLN A 400 36.82 -15.30 -0.73
C GLN A 400 36.98 -14.10 -1.70
N ASN A 401 36.03 -13.86 -2.62
CA ASN A 401 36.10 -12.72 -3.53
C ASN A 401 35.60 -11.41 -2.86
N VAL A 402 34.83 -11.49 -1.76
CA VAL A 402 34.56 -10.31 -0.92
C VAL A 402 35.85 -9.81 -0.28
N LYS A 403 36.02 -8.48 -0.26
CA LYS A 403 37.23 -7.82 0.24
C LYS A 403 36.88 -6.70 1.21
N ASP A 404 37.76 -6.41 2.17
CA ASP A 404 37.67 -5.16 2.92
C ASP A 404 38.03 -3.94 2.06
N SER A 405 37.83 -2.72 2.57
CA SER A 405 38.18 -1.48 1.86
C SER A 405 39.69 -1.27 1.59
N TYR A 406 40.56 -2.19 2.05
CA TYR A 406 42.01 -2.17 1.82
C TYR A 406 42.46 -3.22 0.79
N GLY A 407 41.62 -4.22 0.51
CA GLY A 407 41.84 -5.27 -0.48
C GLY A 407 41.91 -6.70 0.09
N ASN A 408 41.79 -6.87 1.41
CA ASN A 408 41.94 -8.17 2.07
C ASN A 408 40.72 -9.06 1.85
N THR A 409 40.95 -10.26 1.34
CA THR A 409 39.94 -11.33 1.21
C THR A 409 39.67 -12.00 2.55
N LEU A 410 38.52 -12.69 2.70
CA LEU A 410 38.32 -13.64 3.81
C LEU A 410 39.43 -14.71 3.82
N GLU A 411 39.90 -15.15 5.00
CA GLU A 411 40.90 -16.24 5.13
C GLU A 411 40.42 -17.57 4.52
N GLN A 412 39.11 -17.82 4.60
CA GLN A 412 38.40 -18.97 4.04
C GLN A 412 36.95 -18.56 3.68
N PRO A 413 36.24 -19.27 2.79
CA PRO A 413 34.81 -19.04 2.58
C PRO A 413 34.02 -19.23 3.87
N TYR A 414 33.02 -18.38 4.11
CA TYR A 414 32.10 -18.54 5.24
C TYR A 414 30.82 -19.22 4.75
N VAL A 415 30.41 -20.31 5.41
CA VAL A 415 29.24 -21.10 5.03
C VAL A 415 28.28 -21.16 6.20
N PHE A 416 27.00 -20.86 5.96
CA PHE A 416 25.92 -21.03 6.94
C PHE A 416 24.66 -21.59 6.27
N HIS A 417 23.73 -22.07 7.08
CA HIS A 417 22.53 -22.77 6.66
C HIS A 417 21.30 -22.19 7.33
N PHE A 418 20.15 -22.26 6.68
CA PHE A 418 18.85 -22.01 7.32
C PHE A 418 17.76 -22.84 6.67
N THR A 419 16.66 -23.08 7.38
CA THR A 419 15.50 -23.81 6.88
C THR A 419 14.27 -22.92 6.87
N THR A 420 13.60 -22.84 5.72
CA THR A 420 12.34 -22.11 5.58
C THR A 420 11.20 -22.78 6.34
N ARG A 421 10.15 -22.01 6.67
CA ARG A 421 8.93 -22.53 7.31
C ARG A 421 8.10 -23.42 6.39
N ASP A 422 7.27 -24.25 7.01
CA ASP A 422 6.09 -24.85 6.38
C ASP A 422 5.14 -23.76 5.86
N SER A 423 4.19 -24.12 4.99
CA SER A 423 3.20 -23.15 4.50
C SER A 423 2.43 -22.48 5.64
N THR A 424 2.30 -21.15 5.54
CA THR A 424 1.49 -20.37 6.47
C THR A 424 0.01 -20.61 6.29
N ALA A 425 -0.44 -21.06 5.11
CA ALA A 425 -1.80 -21.53 4.88
C ALA A 425 -1.97 -22.92 5.52
N TYR A 426 -3.06 -23.12 6.28
CA TYR A 426 -3.35 -24.46 6.84
C TYR A 426 -3.53 -25.51 5.73
N TYR A 427 -4.09 -25.07 4.58
CA TYR A 427 -4.25 -25.84 3.36
C TYR A 427 -3.36 -25.26 2.23
N PRO A 428 -2.14 -25.81 1.98
CA PRO A 428 -1.20 -25.23 1.02
C PRO A 428 -1.71 -25.20 -0.44
N ALA A 429 -2.62 -26.10 -0.80
CA ALA A 429 -3.28 -26.13 -2.12
C ALA A 429 -4.38 -25.06 -2.28
N ALA A 430 -4.72 -24.34 -1.20
CA ALA A 430 -5.78 -23.35 -1.12
C ALA A 430 -5.30 -22.12 -0.31
N PRO A 431 -4.23 -21.42 -0.76
CA PRO A 431 -3.51 -20.47 0.08
C PRO A 431 -4.09 -19.05 0.08
N ASN A 432 -5.08 -18.72 -0.74
CA ASN A 432 -5.57 -17.35 -0.88
C ASN A 432 -6.79 -17.09 0.03
N TRP A 433 -7.23 -15.82 0.14
CA TRP A 433 -8.38 -15.45 0.94
C TRP A 433 -9.67 -16.14 0.45
N ASN A 434 -10.10 -15.86 -0.78
CA ASN A 434 -11.30 -16.46 -1.40
C ASN A 434 -11.14 -17.96 -1.80
N ASP A 435 -10.21 -18.71 -1.22
CA ASP A 435 -10.09 -20.15 -1.45
C ASP A 435 -10.90 -20.94 -0.40
N TYR A 436 -11.62 -21.97 -0.85
CA TYR A 436 -12.46 -22.85 -0.04
C TYR A 436 -12.12 -24.32 -0.31
N VAL A 437 -12.18 -25.15 0.74
CA VAL A 437 -11.95 -26.61 0.66
C VAL A 437 -13.13 -27.40 1.22
N LYS A 438 -13.36 -28.61 0.72
CA LYS A 438 -14.48 -29.49 1.12
C LYS A 438 -14.34 -29.88 2.59
N ASN A 439 -15.44 -29.81 3.35
CA ASN A 439 -15.49 -30.25 4.75
C ASN A 439 -15.72 -31.77 4.84
N ASP A 440 -14.69 -32.54 4.49
CA ASP A 440 -14.73 -34.01 4.42
C ASP A 440 -13.96 -34.71 5.57
N GLY A 441 -13.58 -33.94 6.59
CA GLY A 441 -12.83 -34.39 7.77
C GLY A 441 -13.69 -34.90 8.93
N GLN A 442 -13.07 -34.97 10.11
CA GLN A 442 -13.80 -35.05 11.40
C GLN A 442 -14.01 -33.66 12.02
N ASP A 443 -13.18 -32.70 11.64
CA ASP A 443 -13.27 -31.28 11.96
C ASP A 443 -12.61 -30.44 10.84
N ILE A 444 -12.61 -29.12 11.01
CA ILE A 444 -12.03 -28.14 10.06
C ILE A 444 -10.50 -28.22 9.91
N PHE A 445 -9.82 -29.07 10.68
CA PHE A 445 -8.38 -29.30 10.63
C PHE A 445 -8.02 -30.68 10.05
N ASN A 446 -8.97 -31.61 10.02
CA ASN A 446 -8.82 -32.98 9.54
C ASN A 446 -9.41 -33.22 8.13
N ALA A 447 -10.01 -32.20 7.50
CA ALA A 447 -10.45 -32.28 6.10
C ALA A 447 -9.25 -32.36 5.12
N THR A 448 -9.47 -32.93 3.94
CA THR A 448 -8.42 -33.33 2.97
C THR A 448 -7.72 -32.16 2.28
N GLY A 449 -8.26 -30.95 2.38
CA GLY A 449 -7.79 -29.80 1.61
C GLY A 449 -8.17 -29.83 0.12
N THR A 450 -9.05 -30.76 -0.29
CA THR A 450 -9.61 -30.78 -1.65
C THR A 450 -10.41 -29.49 -1.91
N PRO A 451 -10.12 -28.69 -2.95
CA PRO A 451 -10.87 -27.47 -3.22
C PRO A 451 -12.37 -27.72 -3.45
N CYS A 452 -13.21 -26.81 -2.96
CA CYS A 452 -14.64 -26.82 -3.29
C CYS A 452 -14.89 -26.32 -4.72
N ASP A 453 -15.97 -26.80 -5.34
CA ASP A 453 -16.38 -26.48 -6.72
C ASP A 453 -17.79 -25.87 -6.83
N GLY A 454 -18.58 -25.90 -5.75
CA GLY A 454 -19.95 -25.38 -5.70
C GLY A 454 -21.01 -26.43 -6.05
N THR A 455 -20.67 -27.71 -6.07
CA THR A 455 -21.63 -28.84 -6.16
C THR A 455 -21.87 -29.54 -4.82
N GLU A 456 -21.19 -29.11 -3.76
CA GLU A 456 -21.29 -29.65 -2.41
C GLU A 456 -22.69 -29.47 -1.79
N THR A 457 -23.03 -30.34 -0.83
CA THR A 457 -24.33 -30.42 -0.19
C THR A 457 -24.18 -30.51 1.32
N GLY A 458 -24.94 -29.71 2.08
CA GLY A 458 -24.91 -29.68 3.54
C GLY A 458 -24.83 -28.26 4.10
N GLY A 459 -25.58 -27.32 3.50
CA GLY A 459 -25.49 -25.90 3.85
C GLY A 459 -24.12 -25.28 3.53
N TYR A 460 -23.91 -24.04 4.00
CA TYR A 460 -22.64 -23.32 3.86
C TYR A 460 -21.45 -24.11 4.45
N GLY A 461 -21.67 -24.79 5.59
CA GLY A 461 -20.63 -25.54 6.32
C GLY A 461 -20.02 -26.74 5.59
N ALA A 462 -20.56 -27.14 4.42
CA ALA A 462 -19.94 -28.16 3.56
C ALA A 462 -18.61 -27.68 2.91
N CYS A 463 -18.31 -26.37 2.93
CA CYS A 463 -17.06 -25.80 2.46
C CYS A 463 -16.40 -24.91 3.54
N ILE A 464 -15.14 -25.21 3.88
CA ILE A 464 -14.31 -24.47 4.82
C ILE A 464 -13.65 -23.29 4.08
N HIS A 465 -13.76 -22.08 4.63
CA HIS A 465 -13.07 -20.89 4.12
C HIS A 465 -11.57 -20.94 4.46
N SER A 466 -10.77 -21.63 3.63
CA SER A 466 -9.34 -21.88 3.89
C SER A 466 -8.47 -20.61 3.98
N GLY A 467 -8.94 -19.47 3.45
CA GLY A 467 -8.31 -18.17 3.66
C GLY A 467 -8.23 -17.70 5.11
N GLU A 468 -9.16 -18.15 5.97
CA GLU A 468 -9.16 -17.83 7.41
C GLU A 468 -8.24 -18.74 8.23
N LEU A 469 -7.77 -19.85 7.63
CA LEU A 469 -7.00 -20.88 8.31
C LEU A 469 -5.50 -20.75 8.00
N ARG A 470 -4.75 -20.43 9.05
CA ARG A 470 -3.31 -20.18 9.04
C ARG A 470 -2.63 -21.05 10.09
N ALA A 471 -1.35 -21.34 9.88
CA ALA A 471 -0.62 -22.32 10.69
C ALA A 471 0.85 -21.95 10.87
N PHE A 472 1.36 -22.12 12.10
CA PHE A 472 2.76 -21.88 12.43
C PHE A 472 3.27 -22.92 13.43
N THR A 473 4.33 -23.63 13.04
CA THR A 473 5.06 -24.58 13.91
C THR A 473 6.08 -23.80 14.76
N ILE A 474 6.12 -24.06 16.07
CA ILE A 474 6.89 -23.27 17.04
C ILE A 474 8.16 -24.01 17.46
N PRO A 475 9.37 -23.54 17.06
CA PRO A 475 10.62 -24.25 17.33
C PRO A 475 10.85 -24.57 18.82
N GLY A 476 11.21 -25.82 19.10
CA GLY A 476 11.61 -26.28 20.45
C GLY A 476 10.47 -26.42 21.46
N GLN A 477 9.21 -26.16 21.08
CA GLN A 477 8.04 -26.32 21.96
C GLN A 477 7.31 -27.63 21.68
N ASN A 478 6.93 -28.35 22.75
CA ASN A 478 6.31 -29.69 22.68
C ASN A 478 5.05 -29.87 23.53
N SER A 479 4.52 -28.80 24.15
CA SER A 479 3.17 -28.79 24.70
C SER A 479 2.57 -27.38 24.72
N CYS A 480 1.24 -27.31 24.60
CA CYS A 480 0.47 -26.07 24.64
C CYS A 480 0.25 -25.49 26.04
N VAL A 481 0.67 -26.18 27.10
CA VAL A 481 0.39 -25.77 28.49
C VAL A 481 1.05 -24.43 28.83
N GLY A 482 0.20 -23.40 29.01
CA GLY A 482 0.63 -22.05 29.37
C GLY A 482 1.04 -21.16 28.19
N LEU A 483 1.01 -21.68 26.96
CA LEU A 483 1.25 -20.91 25.75
C LEU A 483 -0.04 -20.23 25.25
N THR A 484 0.10 -19.01 24.76
CA THR A 484 -0.93 -18.22 24.09
C THR A 484 -0.34 -17.59 22.83
N ALA A 485 -1.18 -17.28 21.84
CA ALA A 485 -0.70 -16.60 20.65
C ALA A 485 -1.72 -15.58 20.12
N GLU A 486 -1.19 -14.49 19.57
CA GLU A 486 -1.94 -13.48 18.84
C GLU A 486 -1.14 -13.05 17.61
N ASP A 487 -1.82 -12.61 16.56
CA ASP A 487 -1.14 -11.95 15.45
C ASP A 487 -0.99 -10.44 15.74
N ASN A 488 0.13 -9.86 15.28
CA ASN A 488 0.50 -8.45 15.49
C ASN A 488 -0.54 -7.42 14.99
N ASN A 489 -1.40 -7.80 14.05
CA ASN A 489 -2.48 -6.96 13.51
C ASN A 489 -3.84 -7.23 14.18
N GLY A 490 -3.92 -8.28 15.01
CA GLY A 490 -5.10 -8.66 15.78
C GLY A 490 -6.22 -9.33 14.98
N PHE A 491 -5.99 -9.81 13.76
CA PHE A 491 -7.02 -10.27 12.82
C PHE A 491 -7.64 -11.64 13.13
N LEU A 492 -6.87 -12.61 13.63
CA LEU A 492 -7.28 -14.02 13.65
C LEU A 492 -7.42 -14.59 15.08
N THR A 493 -8.34 -15.55 15.24
CA THR A 493 -8.52 -16.29 16.49
C THR A 493 -7.65 -17.55 16.48
N TRP A 494 -6.75 -17.71 17.45
CA TRP A 494 -5.72 -18.76 17.48
C TRP A 494 -6.00 -19.88 18.48
N THR A 495 -5.67 -21.11 18.10
CA THR A 495 -5.72 -22.35 18.91
C THR A 495 -4.37 -23.06 18.84
N CYS A 496 -3.96 -23.69 19.93
CA CYS A 496 -2.70 -24.45 20.00
C CYS A 496 -2.96 -25.95 19.88
N LEU A 497 -2.12 -26.65 19.11
CA LEU A 497 -2.11 -28.11 18.96
C LEU A 497 -0.73 -28.66 19.33
N ASP A 498 -0.67 -29.66 20.21
CA ASP A 498 0.56 -30.39 20.59
C ASP A 498 0.52 -31.90 20.29
N ASN A 499 -0.59 -32.39 19.72
CA ASN A 499 -0.74 -33.76 19.24
C ASN A 499 0.15 -34.10 18.01
N THR A 500 0.80 -33.10 17.41
CA THR A 500 1.72 -33.20 16.26
C THR A 500 3.16 -33.54 16.63
N GLY A 501 3.54 -33.55 17.92
CA GLY A 501 4.90 -33.83 18.40
C GLY A 501 5.82 -32.60 18.48
N GLU A 502 5.61 -31.62 17.60
CA GLU A 502 5.98 -30.22 17.81
C GLU A 502 4.71 -29.38 18.00
N VAL A 503 4.79 -28.28 18.74
CA VAL A 503 3.66 -27.35 18.93
C VAL A 503 3.36 -26.60 17.64
N ARG A 504 2.10 -26.61 17.22
CA ARG A 504 1.59 -25.86 16.07
C ARG A 504 0.43 -24.97 16.51
N PHE A 505 0.54 -23.67 16.31
CA PHE A 505 -0.60 -22.76 16.42
C PHE A 505 -1.35 -22.72 15.09
N VAL A 506 -2.68 -22.75 15.16
CA VAL A 506 -3.59 -22.70 14.02
C VAL A 506 -4.67 -21.65 14.25
N SER A 507 -5.07 -20.91 13.23
CA SER A 507 -6.24 -20.02 13.35
C SER A 507 -7.54 -20.79 13.10
N THR A 508 -8.65 -20.24 13.61
CA THR A 508 -10.00 -20.83 13.57
C THR A 508 -11.03 -19.98 12.83
N GLY A 509 -10.63 -18.81 12.34
CA GLY A 509 -11.52 -17.77 11.84
C GLY A 509 -10.96 -16.36 12.10
N LEU A 510 -11.56 -15.35 11.49
CA LEU A 510 -11.44 -13.95 11.93
C LEU A 510 -11.82 -13.81 13.41
N LYS A 511 -11.28 -12.79 14.09
CA LYS A 511 -11.86 -12.33 15.36
C LYS A 511 -13.21 -11.66 15.09
N LYS A 512 -14.09 -11.63 16.10
CA LYS A 512 -15.37 -10.90 16.03
C LYS A 512 -15.12 -9.44 15.63
N ASP A 513 -16.03 -8.88 14.84
CA ASP A 513 -16.05 -7.49 14.36
C ASP A 513 -14.89 -7.08 13.40
N VAL A 514 -13.87 -7.93 13.20
CA VAL A 514 -12.85 -7.76 12.14
C VAL A 514 -13.45 -8.14 10.79
N ARG A 515 -13.18 -7.37 9.74
CA ARG A 515 -13.72 -7.58 8.38
C ARG A 515 -12.59 -7.63 7.35
N LEU A 516 -12.87 -8.13 6.15
CA LEU A 516 -11.85 -8.22 5.08
C LEU A 516 -11.31 -6.85 4.69
N VAL A 517 -12.13 -5.80 4.73
CA VAL A 517 -11.67 -4.41 4.50
C VAL A 517 -10.54 -3.97 5.45
N ASP A 518 -10.54 -4.49 6.68
CA ASP A 518 -9.55 -4.18 7.71
C ASP A 518 -8.23 -4.94 7.45
N LEU A 519 -8.31 -6.12 6.82
CA LEU A 519 -7.16 -6.96 6.42
C LEU A 519 -6.43 -6.45 5.17
N VAL A 520 -7.11 -5.79 4.22
CA VAL A 520 -6.50 -5.34 2.95
C VAL A 520 -6.04 -3.89 2.93
N GLY A 521 -6.45 -3.10 3.92
CA GLY A 521 -6.08 -1.69 4.04
C GLY A 521 -6.34 -0.87 2.76
N PRO A 522 -5.72 0.31 2.60
CA PRO A 522 -6.04 1.20 1.48
C PRO A 522 -5.62 0.67 0.09
N GLN A 523 -4.90 -0.47 -0.01
CA GLN A 523 -4.67 -1.27 -1.25
C GLN A 523 -3.65 -2.43 -1.09
N LYS A 524 -3.26 -2.83 0.12
CA LYS A 524 -2.23 -3.88 0.33
C LYS A 524 -2.47 -4.74 1.56
N TRP A 525 -2.28 -6.05 1.42
CA TRP A 525 -2.06 -6.93 2.57
C TRP A 525 -0.91 -6.39 3.44
N PRO A 526 -1.10 -6.21 4.76
CA PRO A 526 -0.02 -5.84 5.68
C PRO A 526 0.91 -7.03 5.91
N GLU A 527 2.07 -6.75 6.50
CA GLU A 527 2.95 -7.80 7.02
C GLU A 527 2.41 -8.24 8.38
N SER A 528 2.24 -9.55 8.52
CA SER A 528 1.65 -10.19 9.71
C SER A 528 2.65 -11.17 10.33
N SER A 529 2.71 -11.16 11.65
CA SER A 529 3.53 -12.03 12.50
C SER A 529 2.67 -12.67 13.56
N LEU A 530 2.84 -13.97 13.80
CA LEU A 530 2.34 -14.60 15.01
C LEU A 530 3.32 -14.31 16.15
N ILE A 531 2.80 -13.79 17.26
CA ILE A 531 3.50 -13.57 18.53
C ILE A 531 3.01 -14.65 19.49
N VAL A 532 3.92 -15.49 19.98
CA VAL A 532 3.62 -16.56 20.95
C VAL A 532 4.20 -16.17 22.30
N SER A 533 3.38 -16.16 23.34
CA SER A 533 3.74 -15.75 24.70
C SER A 533 3.37 -16.80 25.74
N ASP A 534 4.15 -16.87 26.81
CA ASP A 534 3.80 -17.55 28.05
C ASP A 534 3.46 -16.53 29.16
N GLY A 535 3.16 -17.00 30.37
CA GLY A 535 2.86 -16.15 31.52
C GLY A 535 4.02 -15.29 32.04
N SER A 536 5.19 -15.30 31.41
CA SER A 536 6.37 -14.49 31.72
C SER A 536 6.76 -13.51 30.60
N GLY A 537 6.37 -13.77 29.34
CA GLY A 537 6.58 -12.85 28.22
C GLY A 537 6.47 -13.52 26.85
N VAL A 538 6.94 -12.82 25.81
CA VAL A 538 7.03 -13.36 24.44
C VAL A 538 8.11 -14.44 24.39
N VAL A 539 7.73 -15.63 23.91
CA VAL A 539 8.59 -16.82 23.79
C VAL A 539 9.07 -17.00 22.34
N TYR A 540 8.24 -16.66 21.36
CA TYR A 540 8.57 -16.73 19.95
C TYR A 540 7.81 -15.67 19.14
N THR A 541 8.36 -15.27 18.00
CA THR A 541 7.67 -14.39 17.03
C THR A 541 8.10 -14.78 15.62
N THR A 542 7.15 -14.97 14.71
CA THR A 542 7.46 -15.29 13.31
C THR A 542 7.95 -14.05 12.58
N ASP A 543 8.82 -14.22 11.58
CA ASP A 543 9.13 -13.13 10.63
C ASP A 543 7.84 -12.52 10.07
N PRO A 544 7.73 -11.18 9.98
CA PRO A 544 6.59 -10.51 9.36
C PRO A 544 6.52 -10.84 7.87
N GLU A 545 5.35 -11.26 7.39
CA GLU A 545 5.12 -11.46 5.95
C GLU A 545 3.65 -11.30 5.56
N GLN A 546 3.39 -11.08 4.26
CA GLN A 546 2.03 -11.10 3.72
C GLN A 546 1.53 -12.54 3.60
N TRP A 547 0.47 -12.87 4.36
CA TRP A 547 -0.13 -14.21 4.43
C TRP A 547 -1.11 -14.56 3.32
N TRP A 548 -1.48 -13.60 2.47
CA TRP A 548 -2.40 -13.79 1.34
C TRP A 548 -1.81 -13.15 0.08
N ASN A 549 -2.03 -13.79 -1.07
CA ASN A 549 -1.44 -13.38 -2.35
C ASN A 549 -2.51 -12.99 -3.39
N ASN A 550 -3.78 -12.81 -2.99
CA ASN A 550 -4.85 -12.36 -3.88
C ASN A 550 -4.49 -11.01 -4.54
N PRO A 551 -4.76 -10.83 -5.84
CA PRO A 551 -4.73 -9.51 -6.47
C PRO A 551 -5.69 -8.56 -5.75
N ILE A 552 -5.23 -7.34 -5.45
CA ILE A 552 -6.08 -6.26 -4.95
C ILE A 552 -6.29 -5.24 -6.07
N ARG A 553 -7.55 -4.87 -6.34
CA ARG A 553 -7.95 -3.91 -7.37
C ARG A 553 -8.81 -2.80 -6.76
N ASN A 554 -8.38 -1.56 -6.89
CA ASN A 554 -9.22 -0.42 -6.52
C ASN A 554 -10.17 -0.06 -7.67
N PHE A 555 -11.47 0.12 -7.39
CA PHE A 555 -12.42 0.60 -8.38
C PHE A 555 -12.91 2.02 -8.03
N VAL A 556 -12.61 2.96 -8.93
CA VAL A 556 -12.77 4.41 -8.70
C VAL A 556 -13.71 4.99 -9.75
N GLY A 557 -14.92 5.36 -9.32
CA GLY A 557 -15.86 6.24 -10.02
C GLY A 557 -15.97 6.08 -11.54
N VAL A 558 -16.34 4.89 -12.02
CA VAL A 558 -16.43 4.61 -13.46
C VAL A 558 -17.79 5.10 -13.98
N GLN A 559 -17.80 5.81 -15.11
CA GLN A 559 -19.03 6.36 -15.72
C GLN A 559 -19.93 5.28 -16.39
N ASN A 560 -19.48 4.03 -16.38
CA ASN A 560 -19.99 2.87 -17.09
C ASN A 560 -20.10 1.68 -16.12
N ASP A 561 -20.84 0.65 -16.53
CA ASP A 561 -21.06 -0.62 -15.85
C ASP A 561 -19.72 -1.27 -15.44
N PHE A 562 -19.66 -1.85 -14.23
CA PHE A 562 -18.41 -2.38 -13.67
C PHE A 562 -18.44 -3.91 -13.55
N ASN A 563 -17.47 -4.56 -14.19
CA ASN A 563 -17.46 -6.01 -14.41
C ASN A 563 -16.42 -6.69 -13.50
N LEU A 564 -16.89 -7.46 -12.51
CA LEU A 564 -16.03 -8.25 -11.63
C LEU A 564 -15.78 -9.62 -12.25
N ASN A 565 -14.63 -9.77 -12.92
CA ASN A 565 -14.33 -10.92 -13.79
C ASN A 565 -12.93 -11.53 -13.62
N GLU A 566 -12.08 -11.00 -12.73
CA GLU A 566 -10.78 -11.59 -12.40
C GLU A 566 -10.93 -12.53 -11.18
N GLU A 567 -11.10 -13.84 -11.42
CA GLU A 567 -11.26 -14.85 -10.35
C GLU A 567 -10.14 -14.75 -9.28
N GLY A 568 -10.53 -14.86 -8.00
CA GLY A 568 -9.62 -14.79 -6.86
C GLY A 568 -9.25 -13.37 -6.41
N THR A 569 -9.78 -12.32 -7.07
CA THR A 569 -9.42 -10.91 -6.81
C THR A 569 -10.24 -10.28 -5.69
N ILE A 570 -9.59 -9.40 -4.91
CA ILE A 570 -10.23 -8.49 -3.96
C ILE A 570 -10.42 -7.13 -4.61
N TYR A 571 -11.67 -6.71 -4.80
CA TYR A 571 -12.01 -5.36 -5.27
C TYR A 571 -12.29 -4.46 -4.06
N VAL A 572 -11.57 -3.35 -3.95
CA VAL A 572 -11.68 -2.39 -2.84
C VAL A 572 -12.28 -1.07 -3.32
N HIS A 573 -13.21 -0.50 -2.55
CA HIS A 573 -13.65 0.89 -2.73
C HIS A 573 -13.07 1.77 -1.63
N THR A 574 -12.11 2.62 -1.99
CA THR A 574 -11.22 3.31 -1.02
C THR A 574 -11.48 4.81 -0.85
N GLY A 575 -12.50 5.38 -1.51
CA GLY A 575 -12.86 6.78 -1.26
C GLY A 575 -13.72 7.48 -2.30
N GLY A 576 -14.45 8.49 -1.82
CA GLY A 576 -15.25 9.44 -2.61
C GLY A 576 -16.68 8.96 -2.86
N THR A 577 -17.60 9.91 -3.08
CA THR A 577 -19.00 9.59 -3.45
C THR A 577 -19.05 9.10 -4.89
N THR A 578 -18.82 7.81 -5.12
CA THR A 578 -18.87 7.23 -6.46
C THR A 578 -20.29 6.83 -6.84
N TYR A 579 -20.88 7.61 -7.75
CA TYR A 579 -22.00 7.18 -8.58
C TYR A 579 -21.45 6.21 -9.65
N GLN A 580 -21.68 4.91 -9.45
CA GLN A 580 -21.38 3.87 -10.41
C GLN A 580 -22.66 3.57 -11.23
N ARG A 581 -22.51 2.95 -12.40
CA ARG A 581 -23.61 2.14 -12.97
C ARG A 581 -23.56 0.73 -12.37
N ASP A 582 -24.45 -0.14 -12.83
CA ASP A 582 -24.59 -1.53 -12.44
C ASP A 582 -23.24 -2.27 -12.30
N ILE A 583 -23.11 -3.02 -11.20
CA ILE A 583 -21.96 -3.86 -10.88
C ILE A 583 -22.33 -5.31 -11.20
N PHE A 584 -21.67 -5.89 -12.20
CA PHE A 584 -21.92 -7.25 -12.67
C PHE A 584 -20.82 -8.23 -12.22
N ILE A 585 -21.22 -9.24 -11.44
CA ILE A 585 -20.33 -10.33 -11.01
C ILE A 585 -20.38 -11.46 -12.04
N MET A 586 -19.23 -11.81 -12.61
CA MET A 586 -19.09 -12.75 -13.72
C MET A 586 -17.99 -13.81 -13.50
N ALA A 587 -17.44 -13.92 -12.29
CA ALA A 587 -16.45 -14.91 -11.93
C ALA A 587 -16.66 -15.42 -10.49
N ASN A 588 -16.12 -16.60 -10.20
CA ASN A 588 -16.05 -17.15 -8.85
C ASN A 588 -14.99 -16.42 -8.01
N LYS A 589 -14.99 -16.64 -6.69
CA LYS A 589 -13.93 -16.19 -5.77
C LYS A 589 -13.65 -14.68 -5.87
N ILE A 590 -14.69 -13.88 -6.10
CA ILE A 590 -14.62 -12.42 -6.12
C ILE A 590 -14.90 -11.90 -4.71
N ALA A 591 -14.01 -11.07 -4.17
CA ALA A 591 -14.33 -10.26 -3.01
C ALA A 591 -14.58 -8.80 -3.42
N LEU A 592 -15.50 -8.14 -2.73
CA LEU A 592 -15.84 -6.73 -2.94
C LEU A 592 -16.05 -6.05 -1.58
N VAL A 593 -15.19 -5.11 -1.22
CA VAL A 593 -15.22 -4.47 0.11
C VAL A 593 -15.21 -2.93 0.03
N GLY A 594 -16.18 -2.31 0.68
CA GLY A 594 -16.29 -0.86 0.82
C GLY A 594 -15.64 -0.34 2.11
N PHE A 595 -14.81 0.71 2.01
CA PHE A 595 -14.27 1.38 3.19
C PHE A 595 -15.38 2.16 3.94
N PRO A 596 -15.41 2.13 5.28
CA PRO A 596 -16.44 2.81 6.09
C PRO A 596 -16.59 4.29 5.75
N GLY A 597 -17.84 4.77 5.65
CA GLY A 597 -18.12 6.16 5.32
C GLY A 597 -17.91 6.54 3.85
N PHE A 598 -17.63 5.56 2.98
CA PHE A 598 -17.61 5.71 1.53
C PHE A 598 -18.69 4.83 0.87
N PRO A 599 -19.98 5.20 1.03
CA PRO A 599 -21.08 4.52 0.35
C PRO A 599 -20.97 4.61 -1.16
N ILE A 600 -21.22 3.47 -1.80
CA ILE A 600 -21.27 3.33 -3.25
C ILE A 600 -22.72 3.57 -3.68
N TYR A 601 -22.92 4.52 -4.61
CA TYR A 601 -24.25 4.93 -5.06
C TYR A 601 -24.52 4.40 -6.48
N SER A 602 -25.75 3.94 -6.74
CA SER A 602 -26.23 3.77 -8.11
C SER A 602 -26.47 5.13 -8.78
N ARG A 603 -26.58 5.10 -10.11
CA ARG A 603 -26.71 6.26 -11.00
C ARG A 603 -27.93 6.21 -11.92
N ASP A 604 -28.53 5.04 -12.12
CA ASP A 604 -29.63 4.82 -13.05
C ASP A 604 -30.88 4.31 -12.30
N ASN A 605 -31.91 3.88 -13.04
CA ASN A 605 -33.23 3.51 -12.51
C ASN A 605 -33.76 2.19 -13.14
N ASN A 606 -32.87 1.27 -13.50
CA ASN A 606 -33.14 0.28 -14.57
C ASN A 606 -32.83 -1.18 -14.23
N GLY A 607 -32.56 -1.51 -12.97
CA GLY A 607 -32.39 -2.92 -12.58
C GLY A 607 -31.98 -3.13 -11.13
N PRO A 608 -31.27 -4.25 -10.86
CA PRO A 608 -30.44 -4.45 -9.68
C PRO A 608 -29.06 -3.80 -9.84
N PHE A 609 -28.80 -2.78 -9.02
CA PHE A 609 -27.52 -2.04 -8.99
C PHE A 609 -26.30 -2.96 -8.82
N MET A 610 -26.41 -4.07 -8.08
CA MET A 610 -25.45 -5.17 -8.11
C MET A 610 -26.14 -6.49 -8.45
N SER A 611 -25.59 -7.21 -9.43
CA SER A 611 -26.16 -8.48 -9.87
C SER A 611 -25.14 -9.42 -10.51
N GLY A 612 -25.59 -10.62 -10.88
CA GLY A 612 -24.77 -11.69 -11.44
C GLY A 612 -24.82 -12.94 -10.57
N GLY A 613 -23.76 -13.73 -10.64
CA GLY A 613 -23.66 -14.99 -9.91
C GLY A 613 -22.25 -15.56 -9.91
N GLY A 614 -22.04 -16.56 -9.05
CA GLY A 614 -20.75 -17.21 -8.85
C GLY A 614 -20.73 -18.01 -7.55
N ASN A 615 -19.68 -18.80 -7.38
CA ASN A 615 -19.38 -19.49 -6.13
C ASN A 615 -18.31 -18.70 -5.35
N PHE A 616 -18.33 -18.80 -4.01
CA PHE A 616 -17.24 -18.35 -3.14
C PHE A 616 -17.00 -16.83 -3.10
N LEU A 617 -18.07 -16.02 -3.20
CA LEU A 617 -17.95 -14.57 -3.13
C LEU A 617 -17.80 -14.06 -1.68
N TRP A 618 -17.22 -12.87 -1.49
CA TRP A 618 -17.15 -12.19 -0.18
C TRP A 618 -17.49 -10.70 -0.34
N ILE A 619 -18.64 -10.24 0.17
CA ILE A 619 -19.14 -8.88 -0.07
C ILE A 619 -19.35 -8.12 1.25
N GLU A 620 -18.78 -6.92 1.35
CA GLU A 620 -18.86 -6.02 2.52
C GLU A 620 -19.08 -4.55 2.09
N GLY A 621 -19.85 -3.77 2.86
CA GLY A 621 -19.89 -2.29 2.73
C GLY A 621 -21.28 -1.65 2.56
N GLU A 622 -21.28 -0.36 2.22
CA GLU A 622 -22.48 0.47 2.08
C GLU A 622 -22.88 0.64 0.61
N PHE A 623 -24.10 0.26 0.24
CA PHE A 623 -24.62 0.25 -1.13
C PHE A 623 -25.99 0.91 -1.21
N ASN A 624 -26.09 2.01 -1.96
CA ASN A 624 -27.27 2.89 -1.96
C ASN A 624 -27.89 3.01 -3.35
N GLY A 625 -29.04 2.36 -3.57
CA GLY A 625 -29.80 2.38 -4.82
C GLY A 625 -30.58 3.68 -4.99
N ILE A 626 -29.88 4.79 -5.25
CA ILE A 626 -30.54 6.07 -5.58
C ILE A 626 -31.20 5.94 -6.96
N GLY A 627 -32.53 5.93 -6.97
CA GLY A 627 -33.35 5.88 -8.18
C GLY A 627 -33.71 4.46 -8.64
N ASP A 628 -32.86 3.47 -8.38
CA ASP A 628 -33.10 2.09 -8.80
C ASP A 628 -34.33 1.42 -8.19
N THR A 629 -34.78 0.37 -8.87
CA THR A 629 -35.76 -0.57 -8.34
C THR A 629 -35.14 -1.50 -7.31
N GLU A 630 -33.94 -2.02 -7.56
CA GLU A 630 -33.35 -3.11 -6.77
C GLU A 630 -31.88 -2.77 -6.43
N VAL A 631 -31.42 -3.06 -5.20
CA VAL A 631 -30.04 -2.71 -4.80
C VAL A 631 -29.09 -3.88 -5.04
N MET A 632 -29.43 -5.09 -4.60
CA MET A 632 -28.68 -6.32 -4.90
C MET A 632 -29.63 -7.46 -5.32
N SER A 633 -29.32 -8.16 -6.41
CA SER A 633 -30.02 -9.38 -6.81
C SER A 633 -29.08 -10.40 -7.47
N PHE A 634 -28.82 -11.50 -6.77
CA PHE A 634 -27.90 -12.56 -7.23
C PHE A 634 -28.67 -13.82 -7.65
N GLU A 635 -28.23 -14.47 -8.74
CA GLU A 635 -28.76 -15.75 -9.22
C GLU A 635 -27.68 -16.83 -9.20
N GLN A 636 -28.06 -18.07 -8.86
CA GLN A 636 -27.15 -19.23 -8.77
C GLN A 636 -25.94 -19.03 -7.82
N LEU A 637 -26.02 -18.08 -6.88
CA LEU A 637 -24.96 -17.76 -5.92
C LEU A 637 -24.74 -18.90 -4.92
N LYS A 638 -23.50 -19.33 -4.66
CA LYS A 638 -23.24 -20.40 -3.68
C LYS A 638 -22.02 -20.18 -2.81
N PHE A 639 -22.04 -20.76 -1.61
CA PHE A 639 -20.90 -20.77 -0.67
C PHE A 639 -20.27 -19.39 -0.50
N SER A 640 -21.09 -18.35 -0.55
CA SER A 640 -20.67 -16.95 -0.54
C SER A 640 -21.03 -16.30 0.79
N VAL A 641 -20.19 -15.36 1.21
CA VAL A 641 -20.32 -14.56 2.43
C VAL A 641 -20.77 -13.15 2.07
N LEU A 642 -21.90 -12.72 2.62
CA LEU A 642 -22.47 -11.39 2.43
C LEU A 642 -22.61 -10.74 3.81
N ARG A 643 -21.60 -9.97 4.23
CA ARG A 643 -21.44 -9.55 5.63
C ARG A 643 -21.23 -8.05 5.79
N TYR A 644 -21.76 -7.47 6.86
CA TYR A 644 -21.63 -6.02 7.14
C TYR A 644 -22.10 -5.17 5.94
N ILE A 645 -23.26 -5.51 5.38
CA ILE A 645 -23.84 -4.84 4.21
C ILE A 645 -24.95 -3.90 4.67
N SER A 646 -24.88 -2.63 4.27
CA SER A 646 -26.00 -1.68 4.36
C SER A 646 -26.59 -1.43 2.99
N VAL A 647 -27.82 -1.87 2.75
CA VAL A 647 -28.58 -1.63 1.50
C VAL A 647 -29.74 -0.65 1.72
N MET A 648 -29.68 0.51 1.06
CA MET A 648 -30.71 1.55 1.14
C MET A 648 -31.40 1.74 -0.21
N GLY A 649 -32.74 1.62 -0.22
CA GLY A 649 -33.58 1.85 -1.39
C GLY A 649 -34.05 3.31 -1.53
N ALA A 650 -34.60 3.64 -2.70
CA ALA A 650 -35.09 4.98 -3.03
C ALA A 650 -36.44 5.37 -2.38
N GLY A 651 -37.09 4.48 -1.62
CA GLY A 651 -38.34 4.76 -0.88
C GLY A 651 -39.62 4.96 -1.71
N THR A 652 -39.55 5.03 -3.05
CA THR A 652 -40.70 5.40 -3.91
C THR A 652 -41.20 4.30 -4.85
N GLN A 653 -40.65 3.08 -4.81
CA GLN A 653 -40.94 2.01 -5.79
C GLN A 653 -41.63 0.81 -5.12
N THR A 654 -42.44 0.06 -5.89
CA THR A 654 -43.41 -0.93 -5.36
C THR A 654 -42.99 -2.39 -5.52
N ASN A 655 -41.82 -2.68 -6.09
CA ASN A 655 -41.33 -4.04 -6.40
C ASN A 655 -39.85 -4.25 -6.04
N GLY A 656 -39.25 -3.36 -5.25
CA GLY A 656 -37.79 -3.29 -5.04
C GLY A 656 -37.26 -4.07 -3.86
N TRP A 657 -36.16 -4.82 -4.03
CA TRP A 657 -35.47 -5.53 -2.96
C TRP A 657 -34.15 -4.84 -2.58
N GLY A 658 -33.84 -4.79 -1.28
CA GLY A 658 -32.50 -4.40 -0.80
C GLY A 658 -31.48 -5.47 -1.14
N LEU A 659 -31.73 -6.70 -0.70
CA LEU A 659 -30.94 -7.88 -1.08
C LEU A 659 -31.86 -9.03 -1.50
N ARG A 660 -31.64 -9.57 -2.69
CA ARG A 660 -32.36 -10.73 -3.23
C ARG A 660 -31.41 -11.89 -3.55
N LEU A 661 -31.68 -13.04 -2.94
CA LEU A 661 -31.14 -14.34 -3.35
C LEU A 661 -32.19 -14.99 -4.26
N ALA A 662 -31.96 -14.93 -5.56
CA ALA A 662 -32.84 -15.46 -6.58
C ALA A 662 -32.42 -16.87 -7.03
N THR A 663 -33.22 -17.46 -7.91
CA THR A 663 -33.26 -18.89 -8.26
C THR A 663 -31.91 -19.62 -8.22
N GLY A 664 -31.87 -20.68 -7.42
CA GLY A 664 -30.72 -21.57 -7.29
C GLY A 664 -29.58 -21.03 -6.43
N SER A 665 -29.77 -19.90 -5.73
CA SER A 665 -28.78 -19.37 -4.79
C SER A 665 -28.82 -20.16 -3.47
N ASN A 666 -27.83 -21.02 -3.23
CA ASN A 666 -27.88 -22.01 -2.15
C ASN A 666 -26.58 -22.08 -1.35
N ASN A 667 -26.63 -22.59 -0.11
CA ASN A 667 -25.45 -22.77 0.75
C ASN A 667 -24.69 -21.45 1.04
N ASN A 668 -25.33 -20.28 1.10
CA ASN A 668 -24.67 -19.00 1.38
C ASN A 668 -24.75 -18.61 2.86
N LYS A 669 -23.79 -17.81 3.35
CA LYS A 669 -23.86 -17.14 4.66
C LYS A 669 -24.10 -15.64 4.47
N ILE A 670 -25.07 -15.10 5.19
CA ILE A 670 -25.47 -13.69 5.16
C ILE A 670 -25.54 -13.20 6.61
N GLU A 671 -24.77 -12.18 6.97
CA GLU A 671 -24.63 -11.77 8.38
C GLU A 671 -24.52 -10.25 8.54
N HIS A 672 -25.08 -9.68 9.61
CA HIS A 672 -25.01 -8.24 9.89
C HIS A 672 -25.51 -7.36 8.72
N VAL A 673 -26.59 -7.77 8.04
CA VAL A 673 -27.17 -6.99 6.93
C VAL A 673 -28.24 -6.02 7.44
N ILE A 674 -28.04 -4.73 7.13
CA ILE A 674 -29.01 -3.65 7.36
C ILE A 674 -29.74 -3.37 6.05
N SER A 675 -31.07 -3.45 6.04
CA SER A 675 -31.88 -3.16 4.84
C SER A 675 -33.07 -2.26 5.12
N LYS A 676 -33.12 -1.10 4.44
CA LYS A 676 -34.13 -0.07 4.68
C LYS A 676 -34.59 0.70 3.43
N LEU A 677 -35.83 1.20 3.48
CA LEU A 677 -36.47 2.00 2.44
C LEU A 677 -36.60 1.30 1.08
N ASN A 678 -36.57 -0.03 1.08
CA ASN A 678 -36.89 -0.87 -0.08
C ASN A 678 -38.39 -1.22 -0.08
N THR A 679 -38.89 -1.94 -1.10
CA THR A 679 -40.18 -2.64 -0.94
C THR A 679 -40.00 -3.87 -0.04
N TYR A 680 -38.92 -4.62 -0.24
CA TYR A 680 -38.58 -5.81 0.53
C TYR A 680 -37.17 -5.68 1.11
N GLY A 681 -37.00 -5.94 2.40
CA GLY A 681 -35.68 -5.79 3.04
C GLY A 681 -34.68 -6.82 2.51
N ILE A 682 -34.97 -8.09 2.74
CA ILE A 682 -34.31 -9.25 2.11
C ILE A 682 -35.38 -10.15 1.46
N ARG A 683 -35.05 -10.74 0.30
CA ARG A 683 -35.89 -11.76 -0.36
C ARG A 683 -35.09 -13.00 -0.71
N ILE A 684 -35.61 -14.17 -0.35
CA ILE A 684 -35.08 -15.50 -0.72
C ILE A 684 -36.10 -16.15 -1.66
N GLU A 685 -35.69 -16.50 -2.88
CA GLU A 685 -36.57 -16.97 -3.96
C GLU A 685 -35.97 -18.17 -4.70
N ASN A 686 -36.76 -19.26 -4.79
CA ASN A 686 -36.36 -20.52 -5.43
C ASN A 686 -34.97 -21.02 -4.99
N SER A 687 -34.70 -20.91 -3.69
CA SER A 687 -33.37 -21.01 -3.06
C SER A 687 -33.42 -21.85 -1.79
N ARG A 688 -32.28 -22.38 -1.34
CA ARG A 688 -32.23 -23.31 -0.21
C ARG A 688 -30.90 -23.33 0.55
N ASP A 689 -30.93 -23.89 1.75
CA ASP A 689 -29.74 -24.23 2.53
C ASP A 689 -28.87 -22.99 2.88
N ASN A 690 -29.44 -21.78 2.83
CA ASN A 690 -28.77 -20.52 3.17
C ASN A 690 -28.94 -20.17 4.66
N SER A 691 -27.92 -19.57 5.27
CA SER A 691 -27.95 -19.08 6.65
C SER A 691 -27.94 -17.55 6.68
N LEU A 692 -28.91 -16.95 7.37
CA LEU A 692 -29.01 -15.51 7.64
C LEU A 692 -28.89 -15.26 9.15
N GLU A 693 -28.04 -14.33 9.55
CA GLU A 693 -27.72 -14.03 10.96
C GLU A 693 -27.65 -12.51 11.23
N ASP A 694 -28.02 -12.06 12.43
CA ASP A 694 -27.85 -10.68 12.93
C ASP A 694 -28.34 -9.55 11.97
N CYS A 695 -29.41 -9.79 11.22
CA CYS A 695 -29.92 -8.85 10.20
C CYS A 695 -30.97 -7.86 10.77
N PHE A 696 -30.92 -6.59 10.34
CA PHE A 696 -31.85 -5.52 10.76
C PHE A 696 -32.63 -4.94 9.55
N LEU A 697 -33.93 -5.22 9.50
CA LEU A 697 -34.77 -5.03 8.32
C LEU A 697 -35.91 -4.05 8.63
N THR A 698 -35.79 -2.78 8.22
CA THR A 698 -36.73 -1.73 8.68
C THR A 698 -37.23 -0.75 7.63
N MET A 699 -38.46 -0.24 7.82
CA MET A 699 -39.09 0.76 6.96
C MET A 699 -39.22 0.31 5.49
N ASN A 700 -39.41 -1.00 5.25
CA ASN A 700 -39.61 -1.56 3.91
C ASN A 700 -41.11 -1.67 3.59
N GLY A 701 -41.53 -1.26 2.39
CA GLY A 701 -42.94 -1.06 2.02
C GLY A 701 -43.81 -2.33 1.95
N ASN A 702 -43.21 -3.51 2.04
CA ASN A 702 -43.88 -4.81 2.06
C ASN A 702 -43.28 -5.68 3.20
N ALA A 703 -42.57 -6.77 2.91
CA ALA A 703 -41.98 -7.61 3.95
C ALA A 703 -40.54 -7.17 4.30
N GLY A 704 -40.18 -7.17 5.57
CA GLY A 704 -38.77 -7.03 5.97
C GLY A 704 -37.95 -8.22 5.50
N LEU A 705 -38.39 -9.46 5.78
CA LEU A 705 -37.88 -10.68 5.16
C LEU A 705 -39.02 -11.45 4.45
N TRP A 706 -38.83 -11.79 3.17
CA TRP A 706 -39.71 -12.67 2.42
C TRP A 706 -38.96 -13.91 1.90
N VAL A 707 -39.40 -15.08 2.33
CA VAL A 707 -38.98 -16.38 1.81
C VAL A 707 -40.10 -16.90 0.90
N TYR A 708 -39.77 -17.25 -0.34
CA TYR A 708 -40.73 -17.61 -1.38
C TYR A 708 -40.25 -18.81 -2.19
N SER A 709 -41.07 -19.87 -2.31
CA SER A 709 -40.72 -21.07 -3.10
C SER A 709 -39.36 -21.67 -2.70
N SER A 710 -39.01 -21.59 -1.41
CA SER A 710 -37.65 -21.78 -0.88
C SER A 710 -37.65 -22.61 0.41
N ARG A 711 -36.59 -23.37 0.66
CA ARG A 711 -36.58 -24.44 1.69
C ARG A 711 -35.27 -24.60 2.44
N GLY A 712 -35.31 -25.14 3.66
CA GLY A 712 -34.08 -25.44 4.41
C GLY A 712 -33.19 -24.22 4.71
N ASN A 713 -33.74 -23.01 4.70
CA ASN A 713 -32.98 -21.82 5.06
C ASN A 713 -33.04 -21.60 6.58
N HIS A 714 -31.93 -21.16 7.17
CA HIS A 714 -31.76 -20.92 8.60
C HIS A 714 -31.72 -19.41 8.86
N LEU A 715 -32.60 -18.92 9.73
CA LEU A 715 -32.90 -17.50 9.89
C LEU A 715 -32.75 -17.10 11.37
N ASN A 716 -31.52 -16.81 11.77
CA ASN A 716 -31.13 -16.54 13.16
C ASN A 716 -31.08 -15.05 13.50
N ASN A 717 -31.60 -14.68 14.67
CA ASN A 717 -31.45 -13.37 15.31
C ASN A 717 -31.80 -12.15 14.42
N ILE A 718 -32.82 -12.31 13.55
CA ILE A 718 -33.25 -11.27 12.60
C ILE A 718 -34.29 -10.36 13.23
N ILE A 719 -34.04 -9.05 13.21
CA ILE A 719 -35.03 -8.02 13.54
C ILE A 719 -35.74 -7.55 12.27
N SER A 720 -37.06 -7.44 12.32
CA SER A 720 -37.88 -6.89 11.24
C SER A 720 -38.94 -5.94 11.77
N THR A 721 -38.74 -4.63 11.59
CA THR A 721 -39.57 -3.59 12.26
C THR A 721 -40.01 -2.45 11.35
N ASN A 722 -41.21 -1.90 11.57
CA ASN A 722 -41.81 -0.81 10.78
C ASN A 722 -42.02 -1.13 9.28
N ASN A 723 -42.15 -2.41 8.90
CA ASN A 723 -42.48 -2.83 7.54
C ASN A 723 -44.01 -3.01 7.38
N TRP A 724 -44.52 -3.55 6.28
CA TRP A 724 -45.92 -4.04 6.20
C TRP A 724 -46.06 -5.44 6.81
N ILE A 725 -45.09 -6.32 6.58
CA ILE A 725 -44.98 -7.65 7.20
C ILE A 725 -43.57 -7.83 7.79
N GLY A 726 -43.46 -8.40 8.99
CA GLY A 726 -42.16 -8.68 9.60
C GLY A 726 -41.41 -9.81 8.87
N LEU A 727 -41.92 -11.03 8.99
CA LEU A 727 -41.50 -12.23 8.28
C LEU A 727 -42.66 -12.77 7.42
N ARG A 728 -42.38 -13.11 6.17
CA ARG A 728 -43.29 -13.88 5.31
C ARG A 728 -42.60 -15.14 4.79
N LEU A 729 -43.14 -16.31 5.13
CA LEU A 729 -42.92 -17.56 4.40
C LEU A 729 -44.11 -17.79 3.45
N GLN A 730 -43.84 -18.14 2.20
CA GLN A 730 -44.88 -18.39 1.20
C GLN A 730 -44.47 -19.53 0.26
N ALA A 731 -45.29 -20.58 0.19
CA ALA A 731 -44.95 -21.84 -0.50
C ALA A 731 -43.50 -22.30 -0.18
N SER A 732 -43.13 -22.26 1.09
CA SER A 732 -41.73 -22.38 1.54
C SER A 732 -41.63 -23.31 2.73
N ASP A 733 -40.82 -24.35 2.59
CA ASP A 733 -40.92 -25.55 3.43
C ASP A 733 -39.64 -25.85 4.22
N GLY A 734 -39.76 -26.41 5.41
CA GLY A 734 -38.60 -26.90 6.17
C GLY A 734 -37.55 -25.83 6.53
N ASN A 735 -37.92 -24.55 6.59
CA ASN A 735 -37.03 -23.47 7.02
C ASN A 735 -37.01 -23.38 8.55
N VAL A 736 -35.87 -23.01 9.14
CA VAL A 736 -35.70 -22.83 10.59
C VAL A 736 -35.52 -21.35 10.91
N VAL A 737 -36.26 -20.86 11.91
CA VAL A 737 -36.26 -19.47 12.35
C VAL A 737 -36.02 -19.43 13.85
N THR A 738 -35.03 -18.66 14.27
CA THR A 738 -34.55 -18.56 15.66
C THR A 738 -34.32 -17.09 16.03
N GLY A 739 -34.73 -16.65 17.23
CA GLY A 739 -34.44 -15.28 17.71
C GLY A 739 -35.18 -14.14 17.00
N PHE A 740 -36.10 -14.42 16.08
CA PHE A 740 -36.70 -13.41 15.19
C PHE A 740 -37.54 -12.39 15.99
N THR A 741 -37.40 -11.10 15.66
CA THR A 741 -38.13 -10.02 16.34
C THR A 741 -38.94 -9.18 15.34
N ALA A 742 -40.23 -9.45 15.24
CA ALA A 742 -41.16 -8.83 14.29
C ALA A 742 -42.01 -7.73 14.95
N ALA A 743 -41.63 -6.45 14.80
CA ALA A 743 -42.19 -5.35 15.59
C ALA A 743 -42.84 -4.22 14.76
N HIS A 744 -43.92 -3.61 15.26
CA HIS A 744 -44.55 -2.40 14.67
C HIS A 744 -44.94 -2.51 13.18
N ASN A 745 -45.08 -3.72 12.62
CA ASN A 745 -45.39 -3.89 11.20
C ASN A 745 -46.87 -3.59 10.90
N SER A 746 -47.15 -3.00 9.73
CA SER A 746 -48.46 -2.46 9.35
C SER A 746 -49.51 -3.51 8.93
N SER A 747 -49.19 -4.79 9.08
CA SER A 747 -50.12 -5.92 8.98
C SER A 747 -49.70 -7.03 9.95
N PHE A 748 -48.83 -7.94 9.52
CA PHE A 748 -48.49 -9.15 10.28
C PHE A 748 -47.06 -9.08 10.81
N GLY A 749 -46.83 -9.59 12.02
CA GLY A 749 -45.47 -9.82 12.49
C GLY A 749 -44.83 -11.02 11.79
N LEU A 750 -45.40 -12.21 12.00
CA LEU A 750 -44.97 -13.46 11.37
C LEU A 750 -46.11 -14.02 10.51
N SER A 751 -45.83 -14.48 9.30
CA SER A 751 -46.85 -15.02 8.39
C SER A 751 -46.36 -16.24 7.59
N LEU A 752 -47.12 -17.33 7.62
CA LEU A 752 -46.97 -18.52 6.76
C LEU A 752 -48.18 -18.59 5.81
N THR A 753 -47.92 -18.80 4.52
CA THR A 753 -48.94 -18.71 3.45
C THR A 753 -48.71 -19.74 2.33
N ASP A 754 -49.78 -20.07 1.60
CA ASP A 754 -49.77 -20.82 0.35
C ASP A 754 -49.02 -22.18 0.39
N GLY A 755 -49.25 -22.97 1.43
CA GLY A 755 -48.56 -24.25 1.64
C GLY A 755 -47.10 -24.07 2.03
N SER A 756 -46.84 -23.40 3.15
CA SER A 756 -45.52 -23.41 3.79
C SER A 756 -45.50 -24.48 4.88
N ASP A 757 -44.94 -25.65 4.57
CA ASP A 757 -45.04 -26.85 5.41
C ASP A 757 -43.72 -27.16 6.16
N ASP A 758 -43.81 -27.89 7.26
CA ASP A 758 -42.65 -28.40 8.03
C ASP A 758 -41.63 -27.35 8.56
N ASN A 759 -41.98 -26.06 8.63
CA ASN A 759 -41.07 -25.02 9.13
C ASN A 759 -41.01 -25.00 10.66
N VAL A 760 -39.86 -24.65 11.23
CA VAL A 760 -39.69 -24.44 12.68
C VAL A 760 -39.47 -22.96 12.96
N ILE A 761 -40.36 -22.33 13.71
CA ILE A 761 -40.18 -20.97 14.24
C ILE A 761 -40.08 -21.02 15.75
N SER A 762 -38.93 -20.62 16.30
CA SER A 762 -38.61 -20.75 17.71
C SER A 762 -38.03 -19.47 18.33
N ASN A 763 -38.20 -19.31 19.65
CA ASN A 763 -37.61 -18.23 20.46
C ASN A 763 -37.75 -16.85 19.78
N SER A 764 -38.97 -16.49 19.37
CA SER A 764 -39.22 -15.32 18.53
C SER A 764 -40.32 -14.43 19.11
N THR A 765 -40.16 -13.11 18.96
CA THR A 765 -41.08 -12.09 19.46
C THR A 765 -41.84 -11.47 18.29
N SER A 766 -43.14 -11.24 18.45
CA SER A 766 -43.98 -10.56 17.48
C SER A 766 -44.87 -9.54 18.20
N ALA A 767 -44.52 -8.25 18.09
CA ALA A 767 -45.04 -7.22 18.97
C ALA A 767 -45.58 -5.97 18.25
N ARG A 768 -46.68 -5.42 18.77
CA ARG A 768 -47.27 -4.12 18.33
C ARG A 768 -47.58 -4.03 16.83
N ASN A 769 -47.76 -5.16 16.14
CA ASN A 769 -48.13 -5.18 14.72
C ASN A 769 -49.62 -4.83 14.53
N GLN A 770 -49.98 -4.15 13.44
CA GLN A 770 -51.34 -3.59 13.24
C GLN A 770 -52.45 -4.63 12.97
N ARG A 771 -52.13 -5.91 12.78
CA ARG A 771 -53.13 -7.00 12.70
C ARG A 771 -52.79 -8.18 13.61
N PHE A 772 -52.08 -9.18 13.10
CA PHE A 772 -51.82 -10.43 13.81
C PHE A 772 -50.34 -10.54 14.19
N GLY A 773 -50.06 -11.07 15.39
CA GLY A 773 -48.70 -11.42 15.77
C GLY A 773 -48.17 -12.60 14.95
N LEU A 774 -48.98 -13.65 14.82
CA LEU A 774 -48.75 -14.81 13.97
C LEU A 774 -49.96 -15.05 13.04
N ASN A 775 -49.71 -15.24 11.75
CA ASN A 775 -50.67 -15.64 10.74
C ASN A 775 -50.22 -16.98 10.11
N VAL A 776 -51.09 -17.99 10.06
CA VAL A 776 -50.81 -19.28 9.42
C VAL A 776 -52.01 -19.66 8.59
N GLU A 777 -51.90 -19.59 7.26
CA GLU A 777 -53.03 -19.81 6.36
C GLU A 777 -52.66 -20.56 5.08
N GLY A 778 -53.69 -20.91 4.30
CA GLY A 778 -53.52 -21.48 2.96
C GLY A 778 -52.92 -22.88 2.94
N SER A 779 -53.38 -23.77 3.83
CA SER A 779 -52.86 -25.14 3.98
C SER A 779 -51.38 -25.21 4.35
N SER A 780 -50.90 -24.33 5.25
CA SER A 780 -49.53 -24.38 5.80
C SER A 780 -49.49 -25.33 7.01
N ASN A 781 -48.94 -26.54 6.86
CA ASN A 781 -49.11 -27.66 7.79
C ASN A 781 -47.81 -28.13 8.47
N ASN A 782 -47.94 -28.94 9.53
CA ASN A 782 -46.82 -29.62 10.21
C ASN A 782 -45.72 -28.68 10.76
N ASN A 783 -45.96 -27.36 10.82
CA ASN A 783 -45.01 -26.39 11.32
C ASN A 783 -44.92 -26.44 12.86
N ILE A 784 -43.75 -26.13 13.41
CA ILE A 784 -43.51 -26.01 14.85
C ILE A 784 -43.36 -24.53 15.22
N PHE A 785 -44.15 -24.09 16.20
CA PHE A 785 -44.09 -22.77 16.80
C PHE A 785 -43.69 -22.91 18.27
N ASN A 786 -42.43 -22.63 18.62
CA ASN A 786 -41.88 -22.86 19.96
C ASN A 786 -41.45 -21.55 20.64
N ASN A 787 -41.88 -21.34 21.87
CA ASN A 787 -41.40 -20.27 22.75
C ASN A 787 -41.61 -18.86 22.18
N LEU A 788 -42.83 -18.57 21.70
CA LEU A 788 -43.16 -17.33 21.02
C LEU A 788 -43.87 -16.31 21.91
N ALA A 789 -43.43 -15.05 21.84
CA ALA A 789 -44.06 -13.92 22.53
C ALA A 789 -44.86 -13.07 21.54
N LEU A 790 -46.20 -13.19 21.54
CA LEU A 790 -47.13 -12.45 20.67
C LEU A 790 -47.82 -11.34 21.50
N VAL A 791 -47.35 -10.10 21.36
CA VAL A 791 -47.55 -9.06 22.39
C VAL A 791 -48.07 -7.73 21.82
N GLY A 792 -49.30 -7.35 22.18
CA GLY A 792 -49.87 -6.05 21.79
C GLY A 792 -50.26 -5.90 20.32
N ASN A 793 -50.52 -7.01 19.62
CA ASN A 793 -50.87 -6.97 18.19
C ASN A 793 -52.35 -6.58 18.02
N ALA A 794 -52.65 -5.61 17.15
CA ALA A 794 -53.88 -4.81 17.25
C ALA A 794 -55.19 -5.52 16.83
N VAL A 795 -55.15 -6.79 16.43
CA VAL A 795 -56.36 -7.60 16.19
C VAL A 795 -56.31 -8.94 16.94
N HIS A 796 -55.32 -9.80 16.69
CA HIS A 796 -55.18 -11.11 17.36
C HIS A 796 -53.72 -11.42 17.69
N GLY A 797 -53.48 -12.25 18.70
CA GLY A 797 -52.14 -12.79 18.98
C GLY A 797 -51.71 -13.72 17.86
N ALA A 798 -52.45 -14.82 17.67
CA ALA A 798 -52.30 -15.74 16.54
C ALA A 798 -53.63 -15.96 15.79
N SER A 799 -53.55 -16.19 14.48
CA SER A 799 -54.65 -16.59 13.60
C SER A 799 -54.24 -17.78 12.75
N ILE A 800 -54.90 -18.93 12.93
CA ILE A 800 -54.62 -20.18 12.21
C ILE A 800 -55.86 -20.55 11.37
N ALA A 801 -55.74 -20.44 10.05
CA ALA A 801 -56.83 -20.64 9.11
C ALA A 801 -56.53 -21.76 8.10
N ALA A 802 -57.46 -22.69 7.90
CA ALA A 802 -57.37 -23.78 6.92
C ALA A 802 -56.03 -24.56 6.91
N SER A 803 -55.38 -24.72 8.07
CA SER A 803 -54.00 -25.21 8.22
C SER A 803 -53.88 -26.21 9.37
N THR A 804 -53.30 -27.40 9.14
CA THR A 804 -53.45 -28.58 10.05
C THR A 804 -52.10 -29.13 10.54
N SER A 805 -52.12 -30.02 11.55
CA SER A 805 -50.95 -30.69 12.12
C SER A 805 -49.86 -29.78 12.72
N ASN A 806 -50.10 -28.47 12.79
CA ASN A 806 -49.15 -27.51 13.36
C ASN A 806 -49.04 -27.67 14.90
N THR A 807 -47.83 -27.60 15.42
CA THR A 807 -47.50 -27.74 16.85
C THR A 807 -47.18 -26.38 17.48
N PHE A 808 -47.79 -26.09 18.63
CA PHE A 808 -47.60 -24.84 19.37
C PHE A 808 -47.09 -25.14 20.79
N GLN A 809 -45.95 -24.57 21.15
CA GLN A 809 -45.26 -24.80 22.41
C GLN A 809 -44.84 -23.48 23.06
N ASN A 810 -44.94 -23.38 24.39
CA ASN A 810 -44.40 -22.26 25.19
C ASN A 810 -44.85 -20.87 24.69
N MET A 811 -46.12 -20.74 24.32
CA MET A 811 -46.69 -19.54 23.70
C MET A 811 -47.14 -18.53 24.77
N ALA A 812 -46.76 -17.26 24.62
CA ALA A 812 -47.33 -16.14 25.36
C ALA A 812 -48.08 -15.19 24.43
N MET A 813 -49.37 -14.95 24.69
CA MET A 813 -50.25 -14.10 23.90
C MET A 813 -50.90 -13.05 24.80
N THR A 814 -50.47 -11.79 24.73
CA THR A 814 -50.94 -10.75 25.67
C THR A 814 -51.37 -9.46 24.97
N ASN A 815 -52.38 -8.80 25.55
CA ASN A 815 -53.00 -7.54 25.12
C ASN A 815 -53.18 -7.41 23.60
N SER A 816 -53.49 -8.52 22.93
CA SER A 816 -53.64 -8.57 21.48
C SER A 816 -55.13 -8.49 21.14
N GLY A 817 -55.48 -7.46 20.38
CA GLY A 817 -56.82 -6.93 20.26
C GLY A 817 -56.81 -5.43 19.95
N PRO A 818 -57.96 -4.88 19.50
CA PRO A 818 -58.05 -3.47 19.17
C PRO A 818 -57.94 -2.62 20.44
N VAL A 819 -56.94 -1.73 20.45
CA VAL A 819 -56.82 -0.67 21.47
C VAL A 819 -57.84 0.45 21.21
N SER A 820 -59.12 0.06 21.20
CA SER A 820 -60.32 0.91 21.16
C SER A 820 -60.30 2.09 20.16
N ASN A 821 -60.23 1.83 18.85
CA ASN A 821 -61.24 2.24 17.83
C ASN A 821 -60.67 2.36 16.40
N LEU A 822 -61.56 2.17 15.39
CA LEU A 822 -61.34 2.25 13.92
C LEU A 822 -60.32 1.21 13.40
N PHE A 823 -60.61 0.35 12.42
CA PHE A 823 -61.41 0.58 11.20
C PHE A 823 -62.46 -0.52 10.88
N ALA A 824 -62.84 -1.38 11.83
CA ALA A 824 -63.89 -2.38 11.61
C ALA A 824 -65.24 -1.71 11.27
N SER A 825 -65.68 -1.81 10.01
CA SER A 825 -67.01 -1.34 9.57
C SER A 825 -68.14 -2.35 9.84
N SER A 826 -67.87 -3.40 10.62
CA SER A 826 -68.84 -4.31 11.22
C SER A 826 -68.78 -4.19 12.76
N PRO A 827 -69.92 -4.05 13.47
CA PRO A 827 -69.96 -4.00 14.94
C PRO A 827 -69.61 -5.32 15.64
N ASP A 828 -69.38 -6.40 14.88
CA ASP A 828 -69.39 -7.79 15.36
C ASP A 828 -67.98 -8.39 15.57
N THR A 829 -66.93 -7.55 15.63
CA THR A 829 -65.53 -8.00 15.75
C THR A 829 -65.16 -8.42 17.18
N VAL A 830 -65.62 -9.61 17.58
CA VAL A 830 -65.11 -10.32 18.76
C VAL A 830 -63.59 -10.49 18.63
N THR A 831 -62.88 -10.24 19.72
CA THR A 831 -61.42 -10.22 19.79
C THR A 831 -60.91 -11.50 20.45
N TYR A 832 -59.87 -12.11 19.88
CA TYR A 832 -59.30 -13.37 20.37
C TYR A 832 -57.78 -13.25 20.56
N GLY A 833 -57.26 -13.84 21.63
CA GLY A 833 -55.81 -14.04 21.78
C GLY A 833 -55.28 -15.03 20.73
N LEU A 834 -56.03 -16.11 20.51
CA LEU A 834 -55.82 -17.14 19.50
C LEU A 834 -57.13 -17.36 18.74
N LEU A 835 -57.11 -17.21 17.42
CA LEU A 835 -58.19 -17.60 16.51
C LEU A 835 -57.79 -18.88 15.75
N MET A 836 -58.66 -19.89 15.72
CA MET A 836 -58.48 -21.11 14.93
C MET A 836 -59.79 -21.54 14.25
N ASP A 837 -59.77 -21.69 12.92
CA ASP A 837 -60.86 -22.33 12.16
C ASP A 837 -60.53 -23.76 11.70
N SER A 838 -59.28 -24.20 11.87
CA SER A 838 -58.79 -25.49 11.39
C SER A 838 -58.85 -26.61 12.44
N SER A 839 -58.85 -27.85 11.94
CA SER A 839 -58.82 -29.07 12.76
C SER A 839 -57.41 -29.62 12.94
N GLY A 840 -57.04 -29.99 14.17
CA GLY A 840 -55.83 -30.78 14.46
C GLY A 840 -54.54 -29.98 14.61
N GLY A 841 -54.56 -28.85 15.32
CA GLY A 841 -53.35 -28.26 15.90
C GLY A 841 -53.03 -28.88 17.26
N TYR A 842 -51.75 -29.08 17.57
CA TYR A 842 -51.28 -29.68 18.82
C TYR A 842 -50.71 -28.62 19.77
N PHE A 843 -51.03 -28.69 21.07
CA PHE A 843 -50.59 -27.70 22.07
C PHE A 843 -49.83 -28.37 23.23
N THR A 844 -48.66 -27.83 23.58
CA THR A 844 -47.74 -28.42 24.57
C THR A 844 -46.98 -27.34 25.38
N GLY A 845 -46.39 -27.73 26.51
CA GLY A 845 -45.61 -26.81 27.36
C GLY A 845 -46.44 -25.73 28.07
N ARG A 846 -46.01 -24.46 28.02
CA ARG A 846 -46.75 -23.34 28.64
C ARG A 846 -47.61 -22.58 27.63
N LEU A 847 -48.80 -22.13 28.06
CA LEU A 847 -49.67 -21.23 27.30
C LEU A 847 -50.14 -20.07 28.19
N ILE A 848 -49.67 -18.85 27.91
CA ILE A 848 -49.90 -17.67 28.75
C ILE A 848 -50.80 -16.67 28.02
N PHE A 849 -51.92 -16.29 28.63
CA PHE A 849 -52.88 -15.32 28.10
C PHE A 849 -52.95 -14.04 28.96
N GLY A 850 -52.90 -12.90 28.29
CA GLY A 850 -53.02 -11.57 28.90
C GLY A 850 -54.40 -10.95 28.75
N THR A 851 -54.87 -10.24 29.77
CA THR A 851 -56.18 -9.60 29.79
C THR A 851 -56.19 -8.31 28.97
N ASN A 852 -56.90 -8.32 27.84
CA ASN A 852 -57.26 -7.09 27.12
C ASN A 852 -57.94 -6.10 28.08
N GLY A 853 -57.46 -4.85 28.12
CA GLY A 853 -57.71 -3.88 29.20
C GLY A 853 -59.12 -3.29 29.30
N GLY A 854 -60.16 -3.98 28.82
CA GLY A 854 -61.50 -3.42 28.63
C GLY A 854 -62.63 -4.44 28.46
N GLY A 855 -62.62 -5.55 29.20
CA GLY A 855 -63.73 -6.52 29.18
C GLY A 855 -63.58 -7.64 30.21
N SER A 856 -64.70 -8.12 30.76
CA SER A 856 -64.72 -9.24 31.72
C SER A 856 -65.05 -10.56 31.02
N GLY A 857 -64.04 -11.18 30.40
CA GLY A 857 -64.12 -12.48 29.73
C GLY A 857 -62.72 -13.14 29.67
N ASN A 858 -62.67 -14.47 29.71
CA ASN A 858 -61.42 -15.24 29.58
C ASN A 858 -61.30 -15.72 28.12
N ASP A 859 -60.69 -14.93 27.24
CA ASP A 859 -60.71 -15.17 25.80
C ASP A 859 -59.75 -16.28 25.33
N CYS A 860 -60.20 -17.55 25.43
CA CYS A 860 -59.75 -18.66 24.58
C CYS A 860 -60.99 -19.31 23.94
N VAL A 861 -61.13 -19.25 22.60
CA VAL A 861 -62.32 -19.75 21.87
C VAL A 861 -61.90 -20.50 20.60
N VAL A 862 -62.52 -21.65 20.34
CA VAL A 862 -62.25 -22.54 19.19
C VAL A 862 -63.55 -23.20 18.73
N SER A 863 -63.74 -23.35 17.41
CA SER A 863 -64.76 -24.26 16.87
C SER A 863 -64.28 -25.03 15.63
N GLY A 864 -63.37 -26.00 15.86
CA GLY A 864 -62.68 -26.80 14.82
C GLY A 864 -62.60 -28.31 15.12
N SER A 865 -63.49 -28.85 15.97
CA SER A 865 -63.62 -30.26 16.38
C SER A 865 -62.46 -30.92 17.17
N THR A 866 -61.23 -30.43 17.13
CA THR A 866 -60.06 -31.02 17.85
C THR A 866 -59.10 -29.95 18.42
N GLY A 867 -59.63 -29.00 19.21
CA GLY A 867 -58.84 -27.95 19.87
C GLY A 867 -59.45 -27.46 21.19
N ILE A 868 -58.75 -26.55 21.89
CA ILE A 868 -59.06 -26.04 23.23
C ILE A 868 -60.54 -25.66 23.37
N THR A 869 -61.27 -26.30 24.31
CA THR A 869 -62.72 -26.11 24.42
C THR A 869 -63.11 -24.76 25.05
N ASP A 870 -64.33 -24.32 24.72
CA ASP A 870 -64.95 -22.97 24.75
C ASP A 870 -64.83 -22.11 26.04
N THR A 871 -64.11 -22.57 27.07
CA THR A 871 -63.70 -21.76 28.23
C THR A 871 -62.30 -22.19 28.72
N CYS A 872 -61.28 -22.07 27.87
CA CYS A 872 -59.86 -22.34 28.18
C CYS A 872 -59.59 -23.72 28.84
N GLY A 873 -60.38 -24.75 28.52
CA GLY A 873 -60.29 -26.08 29.13
C GLY A 873 -59.22 -26.97 28.47
N VAL A 874 -58.55 -27.81 29.27
CA VAL A 874 -57.58 -28.80 28.77
C VAL A 874 -58.25 -29.71 27.74
N ALA A 875 -57.64 -29.87 26.56
CA ALA A 875 -58.16 -30.71 25.49
C ALA A 875 -57.60 -32.14 25.57
N ASP A 876 -58.42 -33.13 25.21
CA ASP A 876 -57.99 -34.53 25.13
C ASP A 876 -56.83 -34.68 24.13
N GLY A 877 -55.65 -35.04 24.64
CA GLY A 877 -54.44 -35.26 23.84
C GLY A 877 -53.45 -34.08 23.80
N SER A 878 -53.60 -33.04 24.62
CA SER A 878 -52.64 -31.92 24.71
C SER A 878 -52.19 -31.71 26.17
N ASP A 879 -50.88 -31.49 26.40
CA ASP A 879 -50.23 -31.61 27.72
C ASP A 879 -49.79 -30.26 28.34
N PHE A 880 -50.42 -29.17 27.90
CA PHE A 880 -50.05 -27.80 28.24
C PHE A 880 -50.61 -27.27 29.56
N THR A 881 -49.89 -26.31 30.16
CA THR A 881 -50.34 -25.54 31.34
C THR A 881 -50.78 -24.13 30.95
N VAL A 882 -52.05 -23.79 31.23
CA VAL A 882 -52.63 -22.45 30.98
C VAL A 882 -52.32 -21.50 32.14
N THR A 883 -51.93 -20.26 31.83
CA THR A 883 -51.86 -19.14 32.79
C THR A 883 -52.60 -17.94 32.22
N THR A 884 -53.70 -17.50 32.85
CA THR A 884 -54.44 -16.29 32.45
C THR A 884 -54.06 -15.08 33.32
N SER A 885 -54.47 -13.86 32.92
CA SER A 885 -54.22 -12.57 33.60
C SER A 885 -52.77 -12.03 33.58
N SER A 886 -52.00 -12.34 32.55
CA SER A 886 -50.63 -11.82 32.36
C SER A 886 -50.58 -10.39 31.77
N PRO A 887 -49.86 -9.42 32.37
CA PRO A 887 -49.74 -8.06 31.85
C PRO A 887 -48.59 -7.87 30.83
N ALA A 888 -48.17 -8.92 30.11
CA ALA A 888 -46.84 -8.97 29.48
C ALA A 888 -46.54 -7.96 28.34
N LEU A 889 -47.51 -7.15 27.92
CA LEU A 889 -47.25 -5.94 27.13
C LEU A 889 -46.36 -4.93 27.86
N GLU A 890 -46.45 -4.87 29.19
CA GLU A 890 -45.56 -4.04 30.01
C GLU A 890 -44.25 -4.76 30.38
N SER A 891 -44.05 -6.04 30.05
CA SER A 891 -42.87 -6.81 30.47
C SER A 891 -41.57 -6.37 29.80
N PHE A 892 -41.62 -5.79 28.59
CA PHE A 892 -40.42 -5.35 27.89
C PHE A 892 -39.93 -3.97 28.38
N VAL A 893 -38.62 -3.74 28.34
CA VAL A 893 -37.94 -2.50 28.78
C VAL A 893 -38.04 -1.40 27.69
N GLY A 894 -39.23 -1.28 27.13
CA GLY A 894 -39.60 -0.32 26.08
C GLY A 894 -41.02 0.21 26.32
N LYS A 895 -41.13 1.23 27.18
CA LYS A 895 -42.16 2.26 26.95
C LYS A 895 -41.62 3.22 25.90
N ALA A 896 -42.53 3.87 25.18
CA ALA A 896 -42.18 4.92 24.22
C ALA A 896 -41.74 6.18 25.00
N ALA A 897 -40.46 6.21 25.34
CA ALA A 897 -39.75 7.26 26.08
C ALA A 897 -38.25 6.90 26.08
N SER A 898 -37.37 7.88 26.27
CA SER A 898 -35.92 7.72 26.19
C SER A 898 -35.33 6.65 27.12
N ASP A 899 -34.35 5.91 26.61
CA ASP A 899 -33.41 5.15 27.43
C ASP A 899 -32.52 6.13 28.21
N SER A 900 -32.40 5.92 29.53
CA SER A 900 -31.52 6.70 30.41
C SER A 900 -30.27 5.93 30.84
N ALA A 901 -29.98 4.80 30.19
CA ALA A 901 -28.84 3.92 30.45
C ALA A 901 -27.89 3.80 29.24
N ASN A 902 -28.00 4.69 28.25
CA ASN A 902 -26.95 4.93 27.26
C ASN A 902 -26.18 6.21 27.63
N ASP A 903 -24.93 6.05 28.08
CA ASP A 903 -24.08 7.17 28.51
C ASP A 903 -23.72 8.14 27.36
N GLU A 904 -23.90 7.74 26.09
CA GLU A 904 -23.68 8.61 24.93
C GLU A 904 -24.85 9.60 24.67
N ASP A 905 -26.10 9.23 24.95
CA ASP A 905 -27.27 10.11 24.76
C ASP A 905 -27.62 10.88 26.04
N SER A 906 -26.76 11.84 26.35
CA SER A 906 -26.94 12.74 27.50
C SER A 906 -28.10 13.75 27.41
N ASN A 907 -28.96 13.70 26.37
CA ASN A 907 -30.10 14.63 26.22
C ASN A 907 -31.45 14.04 25.74
N GLY A 908 -31.57 12.72 25.58
CA GLY A 908 -32.84 12.00 25.80
C GLY A 908 -34.00 12.24 24.82
N ASP A 909 -33.72 12.81 23.64
CA ASP A 909 -34.65 12.90 22.51
C ASP A 909 -33.84 13.01 21.21
N ALA A 910 -33.74 11.93 20.44
CA ALA A 910 -32.96 11.90 19.21
C ALA A 910 -33.76 12.51 18.04
N SER A 911 -33.87 13.85 18.06
CA SER A 911 -34.47 14.64 16.98
C SER A 911 -33.66 14.49 15.69
N PHE A 912 -34.32 14.21 14.56
CA PHE A 912 -33.66 14.25 13.25
C PHE A 912 -33.07 15.66 12.98
N PRO A 913 -31.76 15.81 12.76
CA PRO A 913 -31.20 17.09 12.35
C PRO A 913 -31.74 17.45 10.96
N SER A 914 -32.15 18.70 10.75
CA SER A 914 -32.73 19.19 9.49
C SER A 914 -31.80 19.06 8.27
N THR A 915 -30.55 18.70 8.48
CA THR A 915 -29.57 18.29 7.46
C THR A 915 -28.81 17.07 7.99
N VAL A 916 -29.23 15.86 7.60
CA VAL A 916 -28.46 14.63 7.86
C VAL A 916 -27.29 14.56 6.88
N THR A 917 -26.07 14.67 7.40
CA THR A 917 -24.83 14.34 6.67
C THR A 917 -24.52 12.85 6.79
N ALA A 918 -23.91 12.26 5.75
CA ALA A 918 -23.61 10.81 5.73
C ALA A 918 -22.78 10.35 6.94
N ALA A 919 -21.80 11.17 7.37
CA ALA A 919 -20.98 10.92 8.56
C ALA A 919 -21.73 11.06 9.92
N ASN A 920 -23.03 11.33 9.90
CA ASN A 920 -23.89 11.49 11.08
C ASN A 920 -25.15 10.62 10.99
N ALA A 921 -25.24 9.74 9.98
CA ALA A 921 -26.44 8.99 9.66
C ALA A 921 -26.59 7.70 10.48
N PHE A 922 -26.58 7.85 11.82
CA PHE A 922 -26.73 6.82 12.85
C PHE A 922 -25.59 5.78 12.91
N ASP A 923 -24.87 5.72 14.04
CA ASP A 923 -23.89 4.66 14.31
C ASP A 923 -24.61 3.40 14.83
N TRP A 924 -25.10 2.58 13.91
CA TRP A 924 -25.74 1.29 14.24
C TRP A 924 -24.73 0.23 14.70
N THR A 925 -23.48 0.37 14.26
CA THR A 925 -22.35 -0.52 14.58
C THR A 925 -22.02 -0.54 16.07
N SER A 926 -22.33 0.53 16.79
CA SER A 926 -22.11 0.66 18.24
C SER A 926 -23.22 0.06 19.11
N PHE A 927 -24.23 -0.61 18.54
CA PHE A 927 -25.22 -1.33 19.35
C PHE A 927 -24.67 -2.65 19.91
N GLU A 928 -24.25 -2.63 21.18
CA GLU A 928 -23.81 -3.80 21.97
C GLU A 928 -24.84 -4.96 22.05
N ARG A 929 -26.09 -4.76 21.62
CA ARG A 929 -27.20 -5.71 21.82
C ARG A 929 -28.03 -5.87 20.55
N PRO A 930 -28.21 -7.09 20.01
CA PRO A 930 -29.03 -7.35 18.82
C PRO A 930 -30.54 -7.29 19.07
N LEU A 931 -30.97 -6.63 20.14
CA LEU A 931 -32.36 -6.42 20.54
C LEU A 931 -32.65 -4.94 20.84
N ARG A 932 -31.80 -4.05 20.32
CA ARG A 932 -32.02 -2.60 20.25
C ARG A 932 -32.41 -2.19 18.83
N THR A 933 -33.42 -1.35 18.70
CA THR A 933 -34.01 -0.93 17.41
C THR A 933 -34.42 0.52 17.46
N TRP A 934 -34.53 1.23 16.34
CA TRP A 934 -35.18 2.56 16.33
C TRP A 934 -36.59 2.51 15.75
N GLY A 935 -37.43 3.45 16.18
CA GLY A 935 -38.75 3.71 15.63
C GLY A 935 -39.22 5.11 16.03
N ALA A 936 -39.96 5.79 15.14
CA ALA A 936 -40.48 7.12 15.39
C ALA A 936 -41.80 7.06 16.20
N GLU A 937 -41.97 7.98 17.15
CA GLU A 937 -43.27 8.22 17.79
C GLU A 937 -43.78 9.62 17.41
N VAL A 938 -44.97 9.67 16.81
CA VAL A 938 -45.61 10.94 16.45
C VAL A 938 -46.43 11.44 17.64
N TYR A 939 -46.00 12.54 18.24
CA TYR A 939 -46.73 13.21 19.31
C TYR A 939 -48.11 13.71 18.82
N ALA A 940 -49.18 13.01 19.21
CA ALA A 940 -50.56 13.45 18.99
C ALA A 940 -51.10 14.19 20.21
N THR A 941 -50.79 15.48 20.37
CA THR A 941 -51.38 16.28 21.47
C THR A 941 -52.79 16.77 21.11
N ASP A 942 -53.80 15.94 21.37
CA ASP A 942 -55.14 16.45 21.68
C ASP A 942 -55.87 15.51 22.66
N GLN A 943 -56.82 16.04 23.43
CA GLN A 943 -57.17 15.49 24.77
C GLN A 943 -58.10 14.25 24.80
N TYR A 944 -57.68 13.13 24.21
CA TYR A 944 -58.20 11.80 24.56
C TYR A 944 -57.07 10.76 24.64
N ASN A 945 -56.79 10.29 25.87
CA ASN A 945 -55.65 9.41 26.16
C ASN A 945 -55.85 7.99 25.59
N ASN A 946 -55.25 7.67 24.43
CA ASN A 946 -54.34 6.54 24.26
C ASN A 946 -53.86 6.32 22.81
N THR A 947 -52.66 5.71 22.70
CA THR A 947 -52.07 5.04 21.52
C THR A 947 -51.96 5.81 20.21
N GLY A 948 -50.72 6.13 19.81
CA GLY A 948 -50.41 6.58 18.46
C GLY A 948 -50.73 5.52 17.39
N LEU A 949 -51.56 5.90 16.42
CA LEU A 949 -51.89 5.12 15.23
C LEU A 949 -51.16 5.73 14.03
N ILE A 950 -50.22 4.97 13.43
CA ILE A 950 -49.57 5.39 12.18
C ILE A 950 -50.55 5.13 11.02
N ASP A 951 -51.22 6.19 10.56
CA ASP A 951 -52.04 6.20 9.33
C ASP A 951 -51.12 6.25 8.10
N VAL A 952 -50.49 5.11 7.79
CA VAL A 952 -49.61 4.95 6.61
C VAL A 952 -50.35 5.24 5.30
N GLY A 953 -51.69 5.21 5.30
CA GLY A 953 -52.55 5.47 4.16
C GLY A 953 -52.48 6.90 3.59
N LYS A 954 -51.71 7.81 4.21
CA LYS A 954 -51.50 9.18 3.72
C LYS A 954 -50.08 9.49 3.22
N MET A 955 -49.11 8.59 3.31
CA MET A 955 -47.79 8.77 2.69
C MET A 955 -47.81 8.48 1.18
N GLY A 956 -48.73 9.14 0.47
CA GLY A 956 -48.80 9.11 -0.99
C GLY A 956 -47.73 9.98 -1.63
N CYS A 957 -46.49 9.50 -1.72
CA CYS A 957 -45.38 10.17 -2.42
C CYS A 957 -45.54 10.14 -3.96
N SER A 958 -46.67 10.66 -4.46
CA SER A 958 -47.07 10.59 -5.87
C SER A 958 -46.56 11.75 -6.73
N SER A 959 -45.26 12.03 -6.72
CA SER A 959 -44.59 12.77 -7.82
C SER A 959 -43.07 12.66 -7.77
N ASN A 960 -42.48 12.21 -8.87
CA ASN A 960 -41.03 12.01 -9.02
C ASN A 960 -40.26 13.34 -8.96
N ASN A 961 -39.38 13.50 -7.97
CA ASN A 961 -38.05 14.14 -8.04
C ASN A 961 -37.49 14.35 -6.62
N PHE A 962 -36.42 13.64 -6.26
CA PHE A 962 -35.72 13.86 -4.98
C PHE A 962 -34.33 14.47 -5.24
N VAL A 963 -34.24 15.79 -5.10
CA VAL A 963 -32.98 16.54 -5.09
C VAL A 963 -32.81 17.15 -3.70
N LEU A 964 -31.68 16.88 -3.05
CA LEU A 964 -31.36 17.39 -1.71
C LEU A 964 -31.00 18.88 -1.73
N THR A 965 -32.02 19.71 -1.89
CA THR A 965 -31.99 21.16 -1.66
C THR A 965 -33.26 21.59 -0.93
N ASN A 966 -33.15 22.57 -0.01
CA ASN A 966 -34.25 23.00 0.85
C ASN A 966 -35.54 23.38 0.09
N ALA A 967 -36.68 22.99 0.69
CA ALA A 967 -38.06 23.05 0.18
C ALA A 967 -38.33 22.07 -1.00
N TYR A 968 -39.43 21.30 -1.01
CA TYR A 968 -40.73 21.52 -0.33
C TYR A 968 -41.27 20.26 0.37
N CYS A 969 -41.32 20.30 1.71
CA CYS A 969 -42.27 19.54 2.54
C CYS A 969 -42.93 20.49 3.57
N ALA A 970 -43.33 21.67 3.11
CA ALA A 970 -44.05 22.68 3.90
C ALA A 970 -45.33 23.07 3.14
N TYR A 971 -46.37 23.49 3.87
CA TYR A 971 -47.79 23.33 3.50
C TYR A 971 -48.16 21.83 3.42
N TRP A 972 -48.65 21.18 4.48
CA TRP A 972 -49.43 21.71 5.62
C TRP A 972 -48.89 21.25 6.98
N HIS A 973 -49.25 22.00 8.03
CA HIS A 973 -48.81 21.87 9.42
C HIS A 973 -47.32 22.18 9.68
N GLU A 974 -47.07 23.43 10.09
CA GLU A 974 -45.95 23.76 10.97
C GLU A 974 -46.18 23.12 12.36
N TYR A 975 -45.11 22.95 13.16
CA TYR A 975 -45.10 22.49 14.57
C TYR A 975 -45.18 20.98 14.89
N TRP A 976 -44.69 20.07 14.03
CA TRP A 976 -44.26 18.73 14.48
C TRP A 976 -42.89 18.36 13.91
N HIS A 977 -41.98 17.96 14.80
CA HIS A 977 -40.75 17.23 14.47
C HIS A 977 -40.94 15.78 14.91
N ASP A 978 -40.65 14.83 14.04
CA ASP A 978 -40.67 13.41 14.40
C ASP A 978 -39.42 13.07 15.22
N ASN A 979 -39.60 12.62 16.46
CA ASN A 979 -38.50 12.14 17.29
C ASN A 979 -38.25 10.65 17.00
N GLY A 980 -36.99 10.30 16.76
CA GLY A 980 -36.56 8.91 16.74
C GLY A 980 -36.33 8.43 18.17
N HIS A 981 -36.92 7.31 18.54
CA HIS A 981 -36.64 6.66 19.83
C HIS A 981 -35.88 5.35 19.61
N ILE A 982 -34.92 5.08 20.49
CA ILE A 982 -34.32 3.76 20.66
C ILE A 982 -35.27 2.93 21.53
N TRP A 983 -35.60 1.75 21.06
CA TRP A 983 -36.42 0.75 21.73
C TRP A 983 -35.54 -0.43 22.11
N ASP A 984 -35.55 -0.80 23.38
CA ASP A 984 -34.84 -1.97 23.89
C ASP A 984 -35.85 -3.09 24.19
N TRP A 985 -35.67 -4.24 23.54
CA TRP A 985 -36.54 -5.42 23.64
C TRP A 985 -36.06 -6.42 24.72
N ASN A 986 -35.22 -6.00 25.68
CA ASN A 986 -34.98 -6.74 26.93
C ASN A 986 -36.30 -6.95 27.71
N ILE A 987 -36.40 -8.04 28.50
CA ILE A 987 -37.48 -8.22 29.49
C ILE A 987 -37.09 -7.55 30.83
N LYS A 988 -38.06 -6.99 31.57
CA LYS A 988 -37.85 -6.35 32.87
C LYS A 988 -37.47 -7.32 33.97
N VAL A 989 -36.58 -6.90 34.86
CA VAL A 989 -36.26 -7.58 36.14
C VAL A 989 -37.49 -7.72 37.07
N GLY A 990 -38.57 -6.97 36.81
CA GLY A 990 -39.85 -7.12 37.51
C GLY A 990 -40.76 -8.25 37.01
N ASP A 991 -40.55 -8.79 35.80
CA ASP A 991 -41.40 -9.86 35.27
C ASP A 991 -40.96 -11.26 35.75
N THR A 992 -41.95 -12.13 35.93
CA THR A 992 -41.84 -13.55 36.31
C THR A 992 -42.75 -14.45 35.45
N LEU A 993 -43.34 -13.92 34.37
CA LEU A 993 -44.24 -14.65 33.46
C LEU A 993 -43.63 -14.86 32.08
N LEU A 994 -42.89 -13.90 31.51
CA LEU A 994 -42.01 -14.17 30.36
C LEU A 994 -40.61 -14.60 30.80
N ARG A 995 -40.02 -13.92 31.80
CA ARG A 995 -38.65 -14.18 32.24
C ARG A 995 -38.53 -15.36 33.22
N ASN A 996 -37.51 -16.20 33.04
CA ASN A 996 -37.26 -17.42 33.82
C ASN A 996 -38.53 -18.29 33.97
N SER A 997 -39.30 -18.33 32.88
CA SER A 997 -40.62 -18.97 32.78
C SER A 997 -40.52 -20.42 32.32
N LEU A 998 -39.44 -20.76 31.61
CA LEU A 998 -39.07 -22.12 31.28
C LEU A 998 -37.98 -22.60 32.25
N SER A 999 -38.00 -23.86 32.63
CA SER A 999 -36.95 -24.50 33.41
C SER A 999 -35.84 -25.04 32.51
N ILE A 1000 -34.61 -25.06 33.02
CA ILE A 1000 -33.49 -25.75 32.39
C ILE A 1000 -33.84 -27.24 32.18
N PRO A 1001 -33.58 -27.82 30.99
CA PRO A 1001 -33.79 -29.24 30.72
C PRO A 1001 -33.10 -30.13 31.75
N ALA A 1002 -33.87 -31.03 32.38
CA ALA A 1002 -33.34 -31.94 33.39
C ALA A 1002 -32.56 -33.08 32.73
N ASN A 1003 -31.26 -33.19 33.01
CA ASN A 1003 -30.41 -34.24 32.45
C ASN A 1003 -30.96 -35.65 32.80
N GLY A 1004 -31.22 -36.46 31.78
CA GLY A 1004 -31.88 -37.77 31.86
C GLY A 1004 -33.41 -37.73 31.74
N ASP A 1005 -34.02 -36.62 31.32
CA ASP A 1005 -35.47 -36.49 31.12
C ASP A 1005 -35.84 -36.16 29.67
N ALA A 1006 -36.30 -37.20 28.95
CA ALA A 1006 -36.78 -37.13 27.58
C ALA A 1006 -38.05 -36.28 27.38
N ALA A 1007 -38.75 -35.84 28.43
CA ALA A 1007 -39.85 -34.87 28.27
C ALA A 1007 -39.36 -33.52 27.71
N ASN A 1008 -38.06 -33.22 27.82
CA ASN A 1008 -37.45 -31.98 27.34
C ASN A 1008 -37.07 -32.01 25.84
N THR A 1009 -37.35 -33.10 25.11
CA THR A 1009 -37.01 -33.25 23.69
C THR A 1009 -38.22 -33.13 22.77
N VAL A 1010 -38.00 -32.76 21.52
CA VAL A 1010 -38.95 -32.83 20.41
C VAL A 1010 -38.27 -33.56 19.25
N THR A 1011 -38.86 -34.68 18.83
CA THR A 1011 -38.59 -35.26 17.51
C THR A 1011 -39.56 -34.65 16.51
N HIS A 1012 -39.03 -34.06 15.44
CA HIS A 1012 -39.81 -33.61 14.30
C HIS A 1012 -39.55 -34.52 13.09
N THR A 1013 -40.55 -34.68 12.24
CA THR A 1013 -40.47 -35.44 10.98
C THR A 1013 -40.95 -34.55 9.84
N TRP A 1014 -40.05 -34.24 8.91
CA TRP A 1014 -40.37 -33.52 7.68
C TRP A 1014 -41.11 -34.42 6.68
N SER A 1015 -41.79 -33.81 5.70
CA SER A 1015 -42.53 -34.51 4.64
C SER A 1015 -41.68 -35.42 3.75
N ASP A 1016 -40.36 -35.25 3.73
CA ASP A 1016 -39.41 -36.16 3.06
C ASP A 1016 -39.03 -37.40 3.90
N ASN A 1017 -39.53 -37.49 5.15
CA ASN A 1017 -39.24 -38.50 6.17
C ASN A 1017 -37.85 -38.37 6.83
N SER A 1018 -37.15 -37.25 6.67
CA SER A 1018 -36.03 -36.89 7.55
C SER A 1018 -36.55 -36.56 8.96
N THR A 1019 -35.70 -36.76 9.98
CA THR A 1019 -36.06 -36.55 11.38
C THR A 1019 -34.92 -35.91 12.17
N ALA A 1020 -35.22 -34.83 12.88
CA ALA A 1020 -34.35 -34.20 13.88
C ALA A 1020 -34.91 -34.47 15.27
N THR A 1021 -34.05 -34.54 16.29
CA THR A 1021 -34.49 -34.57 17.69
C THR A 1021 -33.70 -33.55 18.48
N PHE A 1022 -34.40 -32.51 18.96
CA PHE A 1022 -33.79 -31.32 19.54
C PHE A 1022 -34.40 -30.93 20.89
N LEU A 1023 -33.67 -30.12 21.67
CA LEU A 1023 -34.14 -29.65 22.98
C LEU A 1023 -35.24 -28.56 22.88
N ARG A 1024 -36.27 -28.69 23.72
CA ARG A 1024 -37.44 -27.78 23.77
C ARG A 1024 -37.11 -26.36 24.23
N ASN A 1025 -36.21 -26.23 25.20
CA ASN A 1025 -35.88 -24.97 25.86
C ASN A 1025 -34.43 -24.57 25.56
N ALA A 1026 -33.97 -24.79 24.33
CA ALA A 1026 -32.64 -24.37 23.87
C ALA A 1026 -32.64 -24.08 22.37
N VAL A 1027 -31.64 -23.33 21.89
CA VAL A 1027 -31.27 -23.20 20.46
C VAL A 1027 -29.80 -23.45 20.29
N GLU A 1028 -29.41 -23.89 19.10
CA GLU A 1028 -28.01 -24.05 18.75
C GLU A 1028 -27.21 -22.75 18.99
N LYS A 1029 -25.99 -22.90 19.49
CA LYS A 1029 -24.98 -21.84 19.58
C LYS A 1029 -23.70 -22.23 18.81
N LYS A 1030 -23.38 -23.53 18.78
CA LYS A 1030 -22.29 -24.12 18.00
C LYS A 1030 -22.52 -25.61 17.80
N GLY A 1031 -22.74 -26.01 16.55
CA GLY A 1031 -22.99 -27.37 16.12
C GLY A 1031 -22.96 -27.45 14.60
N ASN A 1032 -24.04 -27.92 13.99
CA ASN A 1032 -24.17 -28.08 12.54
C ASN A 1032 -24.65 -26.82 11.78
N GLY A 1033 -25.10 -25.77 12.49
CA GLY A 1033 -25.54 -24.49 11.93
C GLY A 1033 -27.02 -24.43 11.53
N ASN A 1034 -27.85 -25.41 11.90
CA ASN A 1034 -29.28 -25.43 11.57
C ASN A 1034 -30.18 -24.65 12.55
N GLY A 1035 -29.68 -24.28 13.73
CA GLY A 1035 -30.38 -23.50 14.77
C GLY A 1035 -31.14 -24.34 15.81
N LEU A 1036 -31.39 -25.63 15.56
CA LEU A 1036 -31.99 -26.57 16.49
C LEU A 1036 -30.91 -27.15 17.42
N CYS A 1037 -31.19 -27.30 18.71
CA CYS A 1037 -30.21 -27.84 19.65
C CYS A 1037 -30.17 -29.37 19.64
N GLU A 1038 -29.21 -29.97 18.93
CA GLU A 1038 -29.10 -31.42 18.67
C GLU A 1038 -27.90 -32.10 19.37
N SER A 1039 -27.70 -33.40 19.11
CA SER A 1039 -26.67 -34.23 19.75
C SER A 1039 -25.24 -33.77 19.44
N GLY A 1040 -24.42 -33.63 20.49
CA GLY A 1040 -23.01 -33.22 20.43
C GLY A 1040 -22.78 -31.70 20.35
N GLU A 1041 -23.84 -30.89 20.38
CA GLU A 1041 -23.76 -29.46 20.14
C GLU A 1041 -23.64 -28.63 21.42
N THR A 1042 -23.16 -27.39 21.29
CA THR A 1042 -23.30 -26.36 22.33
C THR A 1042 -24.52 -25.51 22.01
N CYS A 1043 -25.39 -25.31 22.99
CA CYS A 1043 -26.66 -24.61 22.84
C CYS A 1043 -26.84 -23.53 23.90
N LEU A 1044 -27.57 -22.48 23.54
CA LEU A 1044 -28.09 -21.50 24.48
C LEU A 1044 -29.40 -22.03 25.08
N TYR A 1045 -29.43 -22.26 26.39
CA TYR A 1045 -30.65 -22.47 27.16
C TYR A 1045 -31.54 -21.23 27.07
N THR A 1046 -32.85 -21.43 26.87
CA THR A 1046 -33.84 -20.37 26.72
C THR A 1046 -34.78 -20.27 27.93
N PRO A 1047 -34.38 -19.57 29.03
CA PRO A 1047 -35.21 -19.41 30.23
C PRO A 1047 -36.46 -18.56 29.99
N ASN A 1048 -36.46 -17.70 28.96
CA ASN A 1048 -37.45 -16.66 28.77
C ASN A 1048 -38.38 -16.98 27.58
N ILE A 1049 -39.60 -16.43 27.55
CA ILE A 1049 -40.50 -16.56 26.40
C ILE A 1049 -40.31 -15.40 25.43
N GLY A 1050 -40.00 -15.70 24.16
CA GLY A 1050 -39.69 -14.74 23.09
C GLY A 1050 -38.23 -14.81 22.61
N SER A 1051 -37.75 -13.74 21.98
CA SER A 1051 -36.38 -13.62 21.46
C SER A 1051 -35.33 -13.16 22.48
N TYR A 1052 -35.72 -12.42 23.52
CA TYR A 1052 -34.78 -12.01 24.57
C TYR A 1052 -34.47 -13.16 25.55
N GLN A 1053 -33.28 -13.75 25.44
CA GLN A 1053 -32.84 -14.88 26.28
C GLN A 1053 -31.80 -14.52 27.35
N GLY A 1054 -31.47 -13.22 27.48
CA GLY A 1054 -30.50 -12.71 28.44
C GLY A 1054 -29.48 -11.75 27.81
N HIS A 1055 -28.52 -11.27 28.60
CA HIS A 1055 -27.35 -10.53 28.11
C HIS A 1055 -26.14 -10.69 29.07
N GLY A 1056 -25.00 -10.11 28.68
CA GLY A 1056 -23.73 -10.24 29.40
C GLY A 1056 -22.93 -11.47 28.97
N GLY A 1057 -21.94 -11.86 29.78
CA GLY A 1057 -21.14 -13.06 29.49
C GLY A 1057 -21.99 -14.34 29.58
N LEU A 1058 -21.71 -15.31 28.70
CA LEU A 1058 -22.30 -16.65 28.78
C LEU A 1058 -21.60 -17.49 29.86
N GLN A 1059 -22.35 -18.35 30.53
CA GLN A 1059 -21.89 -19.26 31.57
C GLN A 1059 -22.43 -20.66 31.31
N SER A 1060 -21.59 -21.68 31.43
CA SER A 1060 -22.04 -23.06 31.20
C SER A 1060 -22.85 -23.59 32.38
N THR A 1061 -24.06 -24.05 32.07
CA THR A 1061 -25.02 -24.63 33.03
C THR A 1061 -24.81 -26.14 33.21
N GLY A 1062 -24.10 -26.79 32.28
CA GLY A 1062 -23.74 -28.21 32.33
C GLY A 1062 -23.98 -28.93 31.01
N ALA A 1063 -23.92 -30.27 31.07
CA ALA A 1063 -24.22 -31.14 29.93
C ALA A 1063 -25.59 -31.81 30.08
N PHE A 1064 -26.26 -32.03 28.95
CA PHE A 1064 -27.53 -32.73 28.86
C PHE A 1064 -27.42 -33.97 27.96
N ALA A 1065 -28.08 -35.04 28.39
CA ALA A 1065 -28.56 -36.13 27.56
C ALA A 1065 -30.00 -36.47 27.98
N ASP A 1066 -30.83 -36.97 27.07
CA ASP A 1066 -32.20 -37.42 27.39
C ASP A 1066 -32.24 -38.82 28.02
N GLY A 1067 -31.18 -39.61 27.83
CA GLY A 1067 -31.06 -41.01 28.24
C GLY A 1067 -31.36 -42.03 27.14
N ASP A 1068 -31.63 -41.59 25.90
CA ASP A 1068 -32.01 -42.42 24.75
C ASP A 1068 -31.41 -41.89 23.41
N THR A 1069 -31.88 -40.74 22.92
CA THR A 1069 -31.59 -40.23 21.55
C THR A 1069 -30.69 -38.98 21.50
N LEU A 1070 -30.79 -38.08 22.49
CA LEU A 1070 -30.03 -36.85 22.59
C LEU A 1070 -28.86 -37.02 23.55
N THR A 1071 -27.63 -36.85 23.06
CA THR A 1071 -26.41 -37.08 23.85
C THR A 1071 -25.34 -36.03 23.57
N GLY A 1072 -24.47 -35.78 24.55
CA GLY A 1072 -23.32 -34.88 24.38
C GLY A 1072 -23.65 -33.38 24.26
N VAL A 1073 -24.90 -32.98 24.52
CA VAL A 1073 -25.32 -31.58 24.45
C VAL A 1073 -24.68 -30.78 25.59
N THR A 1074 -24.16 -29.60 25.31
CA THR A 1074 -23.65 -28.65 26.30
C THR A 1074 -24.56 -27.42 26.35
N LEU A 1075 -25.05 -27.06 27.53
CA LEU A 1075 -25.96 -25.92 27.73
C LEU A 1075 -25.26 -24.73 28.37
N ASP A 1076 -25.30 -23.58 27.71
CA ASP A 1076 -24.89 -22.28 28.24
C ASP A 1076 -26.11 -21.38 28.52
N GLU A 1077 -26.01 -20.47 29.48
CA GLU A 1077 -26.99 -19.40 29.70
C GLU A 1077 -26.30 -18.03 29.81
N TYR A 1078 -27.07 -16.96 29.65
CA TYR A 1078 -26.59 -15.60 29.89
C TYR A 1078 -26.54 -15.29 31.40
N SER A 1079 -25.40 -14.76 31.85
CA SER A 1079 -25.18 -14.36 33.26
C SER A 1079 -26.16 -13.30 33.80
N THR A 1080 -26.84 -12.54 32.93
CA THR A 1080 -27.88 -11.60 33.34
C THR A 1080 -29.18 -11.85 32.59
N ASN A 1081 -30.25 -12.13 33.34
CA ASN A 1081 -31.60 -12.33 32.81
C ASN A 1081 -32.54 -11.18 33.24
N GLY A 1082 -32.88 -10.36 32.24
CA GLY A 1082 -33.65 -9.13 32.34
C GLY A 1082 -32.81 -7.88 32.64
N TYR A 1083 -33.42 -6.70 32.47
CA TYR A 1083 -32.88 -5.38 32.86
C TYR A 1083 -33.84 -4.65 33.81
#